data_AF-G1Q1W0-F1
#
_entry.id   AF-G1Q1W0-F1
#
_cell.length_a   1.000
_cell.length_b   1.000
_cell.length_c   1.000
_cell.angle_alpha   90.00
_cell.angle_beta   90.00
_cell.angle_gamma   90.00
#
_symmetry.space_group_name_H-M   'P 1'
#
loop_
_entity.id
_entity.type
_entity.pdbx_description
1 polymer ?
#
loop_
_entity_poly.entity_id
_entity_poly.type
_entity_poly.pdbx_seq_one_letter_code
_entity_poly.pdbx_strand_id
1 'polypeptide(L)'
;QHFREHLDKLFAKGIGMLDIALNEAFNILSDFNHTGQGSICSQAIMLITDGAVDTYDTIFAKYNWPERKVRIFTYLIGREAAFADNLKWMACANKGFFTQISTLADVQENVMEYLHVLSRPKVIDQEHDVVWTEAYIDSTVRSSQSLADDQGLVLMTTVAMPVFSKQNETRSKGILLGVVGTDVPVKELLKTIPKYKLGIHGYAFAITNNGYILTHPELRPLYEEGKKRRKPNYSSVDLSEVEWEDRDDVLRNAMVNRKTGKFSMEVKKTVDKGKRVLVMTNDYYYTDIKGTPFSLGVALSRGHGKYFFRGNVTIEEGLHDLEHPDVSLADEWSYCNTDLHPEHRHLSQLEAIKLYLKGKEPLLQCDKELIQEVLFDAVVSAPIEAYWTSLALNKSENSDKGVEVAFLGTRTGLSRINLFVGAEQLTNQDFLKAGDKENIFNADHFPLWYRRAAEQIPGSFVYSIPFSTGTVNKSNVVTASTSIQLLDERKSPVVAAVGIQMKLEFFQRKFWTASRQCASLDGKCSISCDDETVNCYLIDNNGFILVSEDYTQTGDFFGEIEGAVMNKLLTMGSFKRITLYDYQAMCRANKESSDAARGLLDPYNAFLAAVKWIMTELVLFLVEFNLCSWWHSDLTAKAQKLKQTLEPCDTEYPAFVSERTIKETSGNIACEDCSKSFVIQQIPSSNLFMVVVDSSCLCESVAPITMAPIEISQHNESLKCERLKAQKIRRRPESCHGFHPEENARECGGAPSLQAKMVLILSPLLLLLFLR
;
A
#
# COMPACT_ATOMS: atom_id res chain seq x y z
N GLN A 1 -17.01 1.03 -7.63
CA GLN A 1 -16.95 -0.38 -8.07
C GLN A 1 -18.28 -1.11 -7.90
N HIS A 2 -18.84 -1.16 -6.68
CA HIS A 2 -20.13 -1.82 -6.40
C HIS A 2 -21.29 -1.42 -7.35
N PHE A 3 -21.43 -0.12 -7.65
CA PHE A 3 -22.41 0.36 -8.63
C PHE A 3 -22.18 -0.21 -10.03
N ARG A 4 -20.94 -0.31 -10.51
CA ARG A 4 -20.59 -0.87 -11.82
C ARG A 4 -20.91 -2.36 -11.92
N GLU A 5 -20.63 -3.13 -10.87
CA GLU A 5 -20.97 -4.56 -10.81
C GLU A 5 -22.48 -4.81 -10.92
N HIS A 6 -23.30 -3.91 -10.37
CA HIS A 6 -24.76 -3.98 -10.48
C HIS A 6 -25.27 -3.50 -11.84
N LEU A 7 -24.62 -2.48 -12.43
CA LEU A 7 -24.94 -2.03 -13.79
C LEU A 7 -24.77 -3.16 -14.81
N ASP A 8 -23.72 -3.97 -14.69
CA ASP A 8 -23.47 -5.11 -15.59
C ASP A 8 -24.56 -6.21 -15.49
N LYS A 9 -25.29 -6.26 -14.37
CA LYS A 9 -26.40 -7.20 -14.14
C LYS A 9 -27.77 -6.66 -14.55
N LEU A 10 -27.86 -5.40 -15.00
CA LEU A 10 -29.14 -4.80 -15.41
C LEU A 10 -29.61 -5.36 -16.76
N PHE A 11 -30.87 -5.79 -16.81
CA PHE A 11 -31.54 -6.21 -18.04
C PHE A 11 -32.70 -5.26 -18.34
N ALA A 12 -32.69 -4.65 -19.53
CA ALA A 12 -33.77 -3.78 -19.96
C ALA A 12 -35.04 -4.61 -20.25
N LYS A 13 -36.17 -4.24 -19.63
CA LYS A 13 -37.47 -4.87 -19.83
C LYS A 13 -38.60 -3.86 -19.63
N GLY A 14 -39.59 -3.89 -20.51
CA GLY A 14 -40.80 -3.06 -20.40
C GLY A 14 -40.67 -1.68 -21.05
N ILE A 15 -41.60 -0.79 -20.68
CA ILE A 15 -41.71 0.57 -21.21
C ILE A 15 -40.96 1.54 -20.28
N GLY A 16 -40.21 2.48 -20.85
CA GLY A 16 -39.52 3.53 -20.08
C GLY A 16 -40.49 4.57 -19.53
N MET A 17 -40.66 4.62 -18.22
CA MET A 17 -41.48 5.61 -17.51
C MET A 17 -40.60 6.75 -16.96
N LEU A 18 -40.32 7.73 -17.82
CA LEU A 18 -39.39 8.83 -17.48
C LEU A 18 -39.97 9.81 -16.46
N ASP A 19 -41.30 9.97 -16.43
CA ASP A 19 -42.02 10.77 -15.44
C ASP A 19 -41.77 10.30 -14.01
N ILE A 20 -41.89 8.99 -13.76
CA ILE A 20 -41.65 8.39 -12.44
C ILE A 20 -40.17 8.52 -12.09
N ALA A 21 -39.28 8.22 -13.03
CA ALA A 21 -37.83 8.29 -12.82
C ALA A 21 -37.35 9.71 -12.47
N LEU A 22 -37.85 10.74 -13.16
CA LEU A 22 -37.49 12.13 -12.87
C LEU A 22 -38.02 12.59 -11.51
N ASN A 23 -39.27 12.24 -11.16
CA ASN A 23 -39.81 12.54 -9.82
C ASN A 23 -38.95 11.91 -8.72
N GLU A 24 -38.58 10.65 -8.88
CA GLU A 24 -37.74 9.94 -7.91
C GLU A 24 -36.34 10.55 -7.82
N ALA A 25 -35.73 10.91 -8.95
CA ALA A 25 -34.42 11.58 -8.97
C ALA A 25 -34.43 12.91 -8.21
N PHE A 26 -35.47 13.73 -8.37
CA PHE A 26 -35.60 14.98 -7.62
C PHE A 26 -35.88 14.76 -6.13
N ASN A 27 -36.70 13.76 -5.77
CA ASN A 27 -36.93 13.41 -4.37
C ASN A 27 -35.62 12.97 -3.69
N ILE A 28 -34.83 12.11 -4.33
CA ILE A 28 -33.52 11.68 -3.83
C ILE A 28 -32.59 12.90 -3.62
N LEU A 29 -32.51 13.81 -4.58
CA LEU A 29 -31.70 15.03 -4.43
C LEU A 29 -32.18 15.92 -3.27
N SER A 30 -33.49 16.02 -3.08
CA SER A 30 -34.09 16.77 -1.96
C SER A 30 -33.75 16.14 -0.62
N ASP A 31 -33.84 14.81 -0.49
CA ASP A 31 -33.51 14.08 0.73
C ASP A 31 -32.05 14.27 1.13
N PHE A 32 -31.12 14.21 0.17
CA PHE A 32 -29.70 14.46 0.43
C PHE A 32 -29.39 15.92 0.77
N ASN A 33 -30.21 16.86 0.29
CA ASN A 33 -30.10 18.27 0.65
C ASN A 33 -30.58 18.50 2.09
N HIS A 34 -31.69 17.87 2.52
CA HIS A 34 -32.22 17.99 3.87
C HIS A 34 -31.36 17.30 4.93
N THR A 35 -30.89 16.09 4.64
CA THR A 35 -30.00 15.34 5.54
C THR A 35 -28.61 15.96 5.64
N GLY A 36 -28.23 16.78 4.66
CA GLY A 36 -26.91 17.37 4.58
C GLY A 36 -25.80 16.32 4.43
N GLN A 37 -26.11 15.11 3.94
CA GLN A 37 -25.15 14.03 3.69
C GLN A 37 -24.54 14.10 2.28
N GLY A 38 -25.14 14.87 1.36
CA GLY A 38 -24.63 15.06 0.00
C GLY A 38 -23.41 15.99 -0.09
N SER A 39 -22.94 16.25 -1.31
CA SER A 39 -21.90 17.27 -1.56
C SER A 39 -22.41 18.70 -1.34
N ILE A 40 -23.73 18.92 -1.43
CA ILE A 40 -24.43 20.23 -1.34
C ILE A 40 -23.80 21.29 -2.28
N CYS A 41 -23.12 20.84 -3.33
CA CYS A 41 -22.47 21.72 -4.29
C CYS A 41 -23.22 21.67 -5.62
N SER A 42 -22.56 21.23 -6.70
CA SER A 42 -23.21 21.02 -7.99
C SER A 42 -24.19 19.85 -7.94
N GLN A 43 -25.47 20.12 -8.16
CA GLN A 43 -26.51 19.11 -8.33
C GLN A 43 -26.76 18.87 -9.81
N ALA A 44 -26.74 17.61 -10.25
CA ALA A 44 -26.96 17.26 -11.63
C ALA A 44 -27.72 15.93 -11.75
N ILE A 45 -28.57 15.85 -12.77
CA ILE A 45 -29.24 14.61 -13.21
C ILE A 45 -28.71 14.29 -14.61
N MET A 46 -28.15 13.09 -14.78
CA MET A 46 -27.67 12.59 -16.07
C MET A 46 -28.63 11.53 -16.56
N LEU A 47 -29.40 11.86 -17.60
CA LEU A 47 -30.37 10.97 -18.23
C LEU A 47 -29.72 10.28 -19.44
N ILE A 48 -29.72 8.96 -19.44
CA ILE A 48 -29.21 8.12 -20.52
C ILE A 48 -30.39 7.38 -21.14
N THR A 49 -30.70 7.63 -22.40
CA THR A 49 -31.89 7.06 -23.07
C THR A 49 -31.72 7.03 -24.60
N ASP A 50 -32.51 6.22 -25.27
CA ASP A 50 -32.66 6.14 -26.73
C ASP A 50 -33.72 7.13 -27.29
N GLY A 51 -34.50 7.79 -26.43
CA GLY A 51 -35.47 8.81 -26.84
C GLY A 51 -36.43 9.24 -25.72
N ALA A 52 -37.12 10.37 -25.90
CA ALA A 52 -38.16 10.84 -24.97
C ALA A 52 -39.42 11.26 -25.72
N VAL A 53 -40.55 10.65 -25.35
CA VAL A 53 -41.85 10.92 -25.99
C VAL A 53 -42.34 12.35 -25.73
N ASP A 54 -42.04 12.91 -24.56
CA ASP A 54 -42.47 14.24 -24.11
C ASP A 54 -41.31 15.02 -23.45
N THR A 55 -41.55 16.31 -23.21
CA THR A 55 -40.62 17.27 -22.60
C THR A 55 -40.74 17.38 -21.07
N TYR A 56 -41.77 16.79 -20.46
CA TYR A 56 -41.95 16.69 -19.00
C TYR A 56 -41.78 18.02 -18.23
N ASP A 57 -42.16 19.13 -18.86
CA ASP A 57 -42.05 20.50 -18.36
C ASP A 57 -42.70 20.71 -16.99
N THR A 58 -43.84 20.07 -16.73
CA THR A 58 -44.56 20.10 -15.45
C THR A 58 -43.70 19.67 -14.25
N ILE A 59 -42.79 18.71 -14.44
CA ILE A 59 -41.89 18.22 -13.39
C ILE A 59 -40.81 19.26 -13.11
N PHE A 60 -40.22 19.85 -14.15
CA PHE A 60 -39.20 20.90 -13.97
C PHE A 60 -39.79 22.17 -13.37
N ALA A 61 -41.02 22.52 -13.73
CA ALA A 61 -41.76 23.62 -13.14
C ALA A 61 -42.00 23.41 -11.63
N LYS A 62 -42.27 22.17 -11.22
CA LYS A 62 -42.51 21.82 -9.81
C LYS A 62 -41.24 21.81 -8.96
N TYR A 63 -40.14 21.25 -9.47
CA TYR A 63 -38.95 20.98 -8.66
C TYR A 63 -37.76 21.92 -8.89
N ASN A 64 -37.56 22.46 -10.10
CA ASN A 64 -36.31 23.15 -10.46
C ASN A 64 -36.49 24.63 -10.84
N TRP A 65 -37.67 25.05 -11.32
CA TRP A 65 -37.91 26.43 -11.76
C TRP A 65 -38.45 27.31 -10.62
N PRO A 66 -38.10 28.61 -10.58
CA PRO A 66 -37.41 29.40 -11.60
C PRO A 66 -35.87 29.41 -11.51
N GLU A 67 -35.30 28.95 -10.40
CA GLU A 67 -33.87 29.14 -10.09
C GLU A 67 -32.93 28.25 -10.91
N ARG A 68 -33.39 27.08 -11.37
CA ARG A 68 -32.64 26.11 -12.19
C ARG A 68 -31.32 25.70 -11.52
N LYS A 69 -31.40 25.33 -10.24
CA LYS A 69 -30.25 24.90 -9.42
C LYS A 69 -29.72 23.53 -9.82
N VAL A 70 -30.60 22.63 -10.25
CA VAL A 70 -30.23 21.28 -10.73
C VAL A 70 -29.99 21.31 -12.23
N ARG A 71 -28.81 20.88 -12.66
CA ARG A 71 -28.45 20.76 -14.09
C ARG A 71 -28.91 19.43 -14.67
N ILE A 72 -29.41 19.44 -15.90
CA ILE A 72 -29.90 18.22 -16.56
C ILE A 72 -29.09 17.91 -17.80
N PHE A 73 -28.39 16.79 -17.78
CA PHE A 73 -27.62 16.28 -18.90
C PHE A 73 -28.40 15.16 -19.56
N THR A 74 -28.54 15.21 -20.88
CA THR A 74 -29.29 14.20 -21.64
C THR A 74 -28.38 13.59 -22.69
N TYR A 75 -28.15 12.27 -22.58
CA TYR A 75 -27.34 11.47 -23.47
C TYR A 75 -28.25 10.57 -24.31
N LEU A 76 -28.31 10.85 -25.60
CA LEU A 76 -29.07 10.04 -26.56
C LEU A 76 -28.17 8.90 -27.06
N ILE A 77 -28.50 7.65 -26.74
CA ILE A 77 -27.75 6.48 -27.20
C ILE A 77 -28.42 5.90 -28.45
N GLY A 78 -27.62 5.75 -29.51
CA GLY A 78 -28.06 5.10 -30.73
C GLY A 78 -27.94 5.98 -31.96
N ARG A 79 -28.03 5.33 -33.13
CA ARG A 79 -27.98 6.01 -34.42
C ARG A 79 -29.31 6.67 -34.78
N GLU A 80 -30.39 6.21 -34.16
CA GLU A 80 -31.73 6.74 -34.37
C GLU A 80 -31.91 8.01 -33.52
N ALA A 81 -32.34 9.10 -34.16
CA ALA A 81 -32.56 10.39 -33.52
C ALA A 81 -34.04 10.64 -33.18
N ALA A 82 -34.80 9.57 -32.94
CA ALA A 82 -36.22 9.69 -32.64
C ALA A 82 -36.41 10.54 -31.37
N PHE A 83 -37.08 11.69 -31.51
CA PHE A 83 -37.36 12.63 -30.42
C PHE A 83 -36.13 13.25 -29.72
N ALA A 84 -35.01 13.40 -30.45
CA ALA A 84 -33.82 14.09 -29.96
C ALA A 84 -34.09 15.54 -29.52
N ASP A 85 -35.03 16.22 -30.17
CA ASP A 85 -35.39 17.62 -29.87
C ASP A 85 -35.98 17.77 -28.46
N ASN A 86 -36.77 16.80 -27.99
CA ASN A 86 -37.34 16.81 -26.64
C ASN A 86 -36.23 16.69 -25.59
N LEU A 87 -35.28 15.77 -25.79
CA LEU A 87 -34.11 15.61 -24.93
C LEU A 87 -33.24 16.87 -24.91
N LYS A 88 -32.97 17.43 -26.09
CA LYS A 88 -32.23 18.68 -26.23
C LYS A 88 -32.91 19.81 -25.48
N TRP A 89 -34.22 19.95 -25.64
CA TRP A 89 -35.00 20.97 -24.93
C TRP A 89 -34.88 20.81 -23.40
N MET A 90 -34.99 19.59 -22.87
CA MET A 90 -34.88 19.32 -21.44
C MET A 90 -33.51 19.74 -20.86
N ALA A 91 -32.42 19.45 -21.58
CA ALA A 91 -31.09 19.88 -21.17
C ALA A 91 -30.90 21.41 -21.26
N CYS A 92 -31.31 22.02 -22.37
CA CYS A 92 -31.21 23.47 -22.60
C CYS A 92 -32.01 24.28 -21.56
N ALA A 93 -33.24 23.85 -21.26
CA ALA A 93 -34.11 24.55 -20.32
C ALA A 93 -33.54 24.57 -18.89
N ASN A 94 -32.75 23.55 -18.53
CA ASN A 94 -32.20 23.35 -17.20
C ASN A 94 -30.67 23.52 -17.13
N LYS A 95 -30.10 24.41 -17.96
CA LYS A 95 -28.66 24.80 -17.92
C LYS A 95 -27.67 23.61 -18.02
N GLY A 96 -28.04 22.54 -18.72
CA GLY A 96 -27.19 21.37 -18.90
C GLY A 96 -26.65 21.23 -20.32
N PHE A 97 -26.37 19.98 -20.72
CA PHE A 97 -25.79 19.65 -22.03
C PHE A 97 -26.49 18.45 -22.67
N PHE A 98 -26.66 18.52 -23.98
CA PHE A 98 -27.21 17.44 -24.79
C PHE A 98 -26.13 16.93 -25.75
N THR A 99 -25.98 15.61 -25.83
CA THR A 99 -25.10 14.97 -26.82
C THR A 99 -25.67 13.63 -27.27
N GLN A 100 -25.38 13.27 -28.52
CA GLN A 100 -25.76 12.00 -29.11
C GLN A 100 -24.54 11.08 -29.20
N ILE A 101 -24.64 9.91 -28.59
CA ILE A 101 -23.63 8.87 -28.59
C ILE A 101 -24.05 7.80 -29.59
N SER A 102 -23.48 7.86 -30.79
CA SER A 102 -23.78 6.92 -31.86
C SER A 102 -22.92 5.66 -31.81
N THR A 103 -21.68 5.80 -31.33
CA THR A 103 -20.70 4.71 -31.24
C THR A 103 -20.02 4.67 -29.88
N LEU A 104 -19.41 3.52 -29.55
CA LEU A 104 -18.61 3.36 -28.34
C LEU A 104 -17.37 4.27 -28.31
N ALA A 105 -16.86 4.68 -29.48
CA ALA A 105 -15.72 5.59 -29.57
C ALA A 105 -16.09 7.01 -29.11
N ASP A 106 -17.33 7.43 -29.40
CA ASP A 106 -17.83 8.77 -29.06
C ASP A 106 -18.06 8.95 -27.55
N VAL A 107 -18.19 7.85 -26.79
CA VAL A 107 -18.52 7.87 -25.36
C VAL A 107 -17.51 8.69 -24.57
N GLN A 108 -16.22 8.48 -24.79
CA GLN A 108 -15.18 9.11 -23.98
C GLN A 108 -15.16 10.63 -24.15
N GLU A 109 -15.28 11.13 -25.38
CA GLU A 109 -15.27 12.57 -25.68
C GLU A 109 -16.57 13.23 -25.22
N ASN A 110 -17.73 12.69 -25.65
CA ASN A 110 -19.03 13.28 -25.38
C ASN A 110 -19.43 13.26 -23.90
N VAL A 111 -19.03 12.23 -23.15
CA VAL A 111 -19.33 12.19 -21.71
C VAL A 111 -18.49 13.23 -20.99
N MET A 112 -17.21 13.42 -21.32
CA MET A 112 -16.33 14.34 -20.58
C MET A 112 -16.72 15.82 -20.68
N GLU A 113 -17.52 16.20 -21.69
CA GLU A 113 -18.04 17.57 -21.88
C GLU A 113 -18.86 18.13 -20.70
N TYR A 114 -19.44 17.27 -19.84
CA TYR A 114 -20.18 17.78 -18.68
C TYR A 114 -19.29 18.64 -17.76
N LEU A 115 -17.98 18.39 -17.71
CA LEU A 115 -17.02 19.17 -16.91
C LEU A 115 -16.91 20.62 -17.38
N HIS A 116 -16.97 20.85 -18.69
CA HIS A 116 -16.97 22.20 -19.25
C HIS A 116 -18.22 22.98 -18.82
N VAL A 117 -19.37 22.34 -18.71
CA VAL A 117 -20.60 22.99 -18.22
C VAL A 117 -20.55 23.23 -16.71
N LEU A 118 -20.11 22.23 -15.92
CA LEU A 118 -20.03 22.38 -14.46
C LEU A 118 -19.01 23.42 -14.01
N SER A 119 -17.98 23.70 -14.81
CA SER A 119 -16.95 24.69 -14.49
C SER A 119 -17.34 26.13 -14.80
N ARG A 120 -18.41 26.39 -15.56
CA ARG A 120 -18.83 27.75 -15.97
C ARG A 120 -18.98 28.74 -14.80
N PRO A 121 -19.67 28.41 -13.67
CA PRO A 121 -19.79 29.33 -12.54
C PRO A 121 -18.42 29.75 -11.99
N LYS A 122 -17.52 28.77 -11.81
CA LYS A 122 -16.16 29.01 -11.31
C LYS A 122 -15.37 29.95 -12.22
N VAL A 123 -15.51 29.79 -13.53
CA VAL A 123 -14.86 30.66 -14.52
C VAL A 123 -15.40 32.09 -14.48
N ILE A 124 -16.71 32.26 -14.27
CA ILE A 124 -17.36 33.58 -14.19
C ILE A 124 -16.91 34.34 -12.93
N ASP A 125 -16.76 33.63 -11.81
CA ASP A 125 -16.30 34.16 -10.51
C ASP A 125 -14.82 34.61 -10.56
N GLN A 126 -14.05 34.13 -11.54
CA GLN A 126 -12.61 34.40 -11.69
C GLN A 126 -11.76 34.05 -10.45
N GLU A 127 -12.18 33.04 -9.69
CA GLU A 127 -11.49 32.59 -8.49
C GLU A 127 -10.49 31.47 -8.81
N HIS A 128 -9.24 31.67 -8.37
CA HIS A 128 -8.13 30.74 -8.59
C HIS A 128 -7.86 29.90 -7.34
N ASP A 129 -8.78 28.99 -7.03
CA ASP A 129 -8.56 28.06 -5.93
C ASP A 129 -7.47 27.05 -6.28
N VAL A 130 -6.54 26.89 -5.35
CA VAL A 130 -5.50 25.86 -5.42
C VAL A 130 -6.04 24.58 -4.77
N VAL A 131 -6.03 23.48 -5.51
CA VAL A 131 -6.51 22.17 -5.04
C VAL A 131 -5.36 21.17 -5.06
N TRP A 132 -5.33 20.31 -4.05
CA TRP A 132 -4.37 19.20 -3.98
C TRP A 132 -5.07 17.90 -4.34
N THR A 133 -4.42 17.08 -5.16
CA THR A 133 -4.89 15.73 -5.47
C THR A 133 -4.52 14.74 -4.37
N GLU A 134 -5.28 13.64 -4.29
CA GLU A 134 -4.92 12.47 -3.49
C GLU A 134 -3.60 11.86 -4.00
N ALA A 135 -2.96 11.03 -3.18
CA ALA A 135 -1.72 10.40 -3.57
C ALA A 135 -1.94 9.45 -4.76
N TYR A 136 -1.16 9.62 -5.83
CA TYR A 136 -1.18 8.73 -6.99
C TYR A 136 0.24 8.37 -7.41
N ILE A 137 0.38 7.22 -8.06
CA ILE A 137 1.63 6.75 -8.63
C ILE A 137 1.68 7.20 -10.07
N ASP A 138 2.72 7.95 -10.41
CA ASP A 138 3.02 8.26 -11.81
C ASP A 138 3.85 7.13 -12.46
N SER A 139 3.64 6.91 -13.77
CA SER A 139 4.37 5.96 -14.63
C SER A 139 5.27 6.68 -15.62
N THR A 140 5.12 8.00 -15.75
CA THR A 140 5.77 8.77 -16.81
C THR A 140 7.20 9.17 -16.45
N VAL A 141 7.58 9.10 -15.16
CA VAL A 141 8.98 9.21 -14.70
C VAL A 141 9.77 7.93 -15.04
N ARG A 142 9.90 7.66 -16.34
CA ARG A 142 10.99 6.86 -16.92
C ARG A 142 12.12 7.80 -17.32
N SER A 143 12.63 8.61 -16.40
CA SER A 143 13.73 9.55 -16.69
C SER A 143 15.05 9.04 -16.10
N SER A 144 15.85 8.43 -16.98
CA SER A 144 17.28 8.78 -17.16
C SER A 144 18.23 8.79 -15.94
N GLN A 145 18.05 7.91 -14.96
CA GLN A 145 19.11 7.61 -13.99
C GLN A 145 19.26 6.11 -13.85
N SER A 146 20.27 5.57 -14.53
CA SER A 146 20.82 4.26 -14.26
C SER A 146 21.52 4.31 -12.91
N LEU A 147 20.86 3.84 -11.85
CA LEU A 147 21.46 3.31 -10.63
C LEU A 147 20.34 2.54 -9.87
N ALA A 148 20.43 1.20 -9.92
CA ALA A 148 19.71 0.19 -9.12
C ALA A 148 18.15 0.19 -9.11
N ASP A 149 17.59 -0.67 -9.96
CA ASP A 149 16.41 -1.55 -9.77
C ASP A 149 15.02 -1.01 -9.29
N ASP A 150 14.83 0.28 -8.99
CA ASP A 150 13.49 0.84 -8.77
C ASP A 150 12.88 1.34 -10.09
N GLN A 151 12.01 0.52 -10.67
CA GLN A 151 11.18 0.86 -11.82
C GLN A 151 10.31 2.10 -11.53
N GLY A 152 10.77 3.30 -11.85
CA GLY A 152 10.05 4.55 -12.24
C GLY A 152 8.65 4.87 -11.68
N LEU A 153 8.23 4.30 -10.55
CA LEU A 153 6.90 4.40 -9.97
C LEU A 153 7.04 5.09 -8.61
N VAL A 154 6.80 6.39 -8.60
CA VAL A 154 6.92 7.23 -7.41
C VAL A 154 5.52 7.71 -7.00
N LEU A 155 5.25 7.72 -5.68
CA LEU A 155 4.03 8.29 -5.13
C LEU A 155 4.14 9.82 -5.13
N MET A 156 3.19 10.49 -5.76
CA MET A 156 3.14 11.93 -5.99
C MET A 156 1.79 12.50 -5.55
N THR A 157 1.76 13.80 -5.30
CA THR A 157 0.53 14.60 -5.21
C THR A 157 0.69 15.82 -6.11
N THR A 158 -0.39 16.26 -6.75
CA THR A 158 -0.37 17.40 -7.68
C THR A 158 -1.06 18.58 -7.03
N VAL A 159 -0.43 19.74 -7.13
CA VAL A 159 -1.07 21.04 -6.89
C VAL A 159 -1.65 21.52 -8.20
N ALA A 160 -2.97 21.67 -8.27
CA ALA A 160 -3.69 22.06 -9.47
C ALA A 160 -4.40 23.41 -9.32
N MET A 161 -4.38 24.20 -10.38
CA MET A 161 -5.07 25.49 -10.47
C MET A 161 -5.72 25.66 -11.86
N PRO A 162 -6.99 26.08 -11.95
CA PRO A 162 -7.66 26.30 -13.23
C PRO A 162 -7.13 27.55 -13.94
N VAL A 163 -7.10 27.50 -15.28
CA VAL A 163 -6.75 28.61 -16.14
C VAL A 163 -7.93 28.94 -17.05
N PHE A 164 -8.34 30.20 -17.03
CA PHE A 164 -9.47 30.69 -17.80
C PHE A 164 -9.11 31.95 -18.61
N SER A 165 -9.91 32.21 -19.65
CA SER A 165 -9.76 33.39 -20.49
C SER A 165 -10.22 34.64 -19.75
N LYS A 166 -9.41 35.70 -19.78
CA LYS A 166 -9.74 37.01 -19.18
C LYS A 166 -10.48 37.96 -20.14
N GLN A 167 -10.82 37.52 -21.34
CA GLN A 167 -11.53 38.36 -22.31
C GLN A 167 -12.99 38.57 -21.87
N ASN A 168 -13.47 39.81 -21.94
CA ASN A 168 -14.83 40.14 -21.48
C ASN A 168 -15.92 39.40 -22.29
N GLU A 169 -15.69 39.13 -23.58
CA GLU A 169 -16.65 38.44 -24.46
C GLU A 169 -16.84 36.96 -24.10
N THR A 170 -15.82 36.33 -23.52
CA THR A 170 -15.83 34.90 -23.14
C THR A 170 -16.19 34.69 -21.68
N ARG A 171 -16.31 35.77 -20.89
CA ARG A 171 -16.63 35.72 -19.46
C ARG A 171 -17.99 35.09 -19.19
N SER A 172 -19.05 35.54 -19.85
CA SER A 172 -20.41 34.98 -19.68
C SER A 172 -20.59 33.56 -20.23
N LYS A 173 -19.65 33.12 -21.07
CA LYS A 173 -19.59 31.75 -21.61
C LYS A 173 -18.89 30.77 -20.66
N GLY A 174 -18.11 31.27 -19.71
CA GLY A 174 -17.44 30.44 -18.71
C GLY A 174 -16.41 29.47 -19.30
N ILE A 175 -15.63 29.90 -20.29
CA ILE A 175 -14.69 29.03 -21.02
C ILE A 175 -13.46 28.70 -20.16
N LEU A 176 -13.33 27.43 -19.76
CA LEU A 176 -12.12 26.87 -19.15
C LEU A 176 -11.09 26.57 -20.24
N LEU A 177 -9.91 27.18 -20.17
CA LEU A 177 -8.81 26.92 -21.11
C LEU A 177 -8.08 25.62 -20.77
N GLY A 178 -7.95 25.33 -19.48
CA GLY A 178 -7.29 24.13 -18.98
C GLY A 178 -6.99 24.21 -17.49
N VAL A 179 -6.19 23.26 -17.01
CA VAL A 179 -5.71 23.19 -15.63
C VAL A 179 -4.19 23.09 -15.67
N VAL A 180 -3.51 23.91 -14.87
CA VAL A 180 -2.06 23.79 -14.67
C VAL A 180 -1.84 23.01 -13.37
N GLY A 181 -0.96 22.01 -13.44
CA GLY A 181 -0.59 21.16 -12.32
C GLY A 181 0.92 21.14 -12.12
N THR A 182 1.37 21.01 -10.88
CA THR A 182 2.77 20.69 -10.57
C THR A 182 2.81 19.52 -9.60
N ASP A 183 3.56 18.48 -9.98
CA ASP A 183 3.66 17.25 -9.22
C ASP A 183 4.75 17.35 -8.15
N VAL A 184 4.40 16.95 -6.93
CA VAL A 184 5.27 16.93 -5.76
C VAL A 184 5.45 15.48 -5.33
N PRO A 185 6.68 14.93 -5.39
CA PRO A 185 6.95 13.60 -4.85
C PRO A 185 6.71 13.57 -3.34
N VAL A 186 5.95 12.58 -2.88
CA VAL A 186 5.69 12.39 -1.45
C VAL A 186 7.00 12.14 -0.69
N LYS A 187 7.99 11.54 -1.34
CA LYS A 187 9.35 11.35 -0.78
C LYS A 187 10.01 12.67 -0.39
N GLU A 188 9.81 13.75 -1.14
CA GLU A 188 10.36 15.08 -0.80
C GLU A 188 9.69 15.65 0.45
N LEU A 189 8.39 15.43 0.63
CA LEU A 189 7.69 15.81 1.86
C LEU A 189 8.24 15.05 3.06
N LEU A 190 8.52 13.75 2.91
CA LEU A 190 9.10 12.91 3.96
C LEU A 190 10.52 13.32 4.38
N LYS A 191 11.32 13.93 3.48
CA LYS A 191 12.66 14.44 3.81
C LYS A 191 12.62 15.60 4.81
N THR A 192 11.52 16.35 4.87
CA THR A 192 11.36 17.46 5.82
C THR A 192 11.14 17.00 7.26
N ILE A 193 10.80 15.73 7.46
CA ILE A 193 10.46 15.16 8.76
C ILE A 193 11.76 14.65 9.41
N PRO A 194 12.16 15.16 10.60
CA PRO A 194 13.41 14.77 11.23
C PRO A 194 13.30 13.37 11.85
N LYS A 195 13.63 12.35 11.05
CA LYS A 195 13.38 10.94 11.37
C LYS A 195 14.15 10.46 12.60
N TYR A 196 15.40 10.88 12.74
CA TYR A 196 16.25 10.56 13.90
C TYR A 196 15.71 11.06 15.25
N LYS A 197 14.74 11.99 15.24
CA LYS A 197 14.08 12.52 16.43
C LYS A 197 12.81 11.75 16.82
N LEU A 198 12.21 10.99 15.90
CA LEU A 198 10.95 10.27 16.14
C LEU A 198 11.11 9.00 17.01
N GLY A 199 12.36 8.53 17.19
CA GLY A 199 12.64 7.28 17.89
C GLY A 199 12.43 6.06 16.99
N ILE A 200 12.57 4.87 17.57
CA ILE A 200 12.80 3.62 16.83
C ILE A 200 11.55 3.15 16.07
N HIS A 201 10.41 3.24 16.75
CA HIS A 201 9.10 2.87 16.20
C HIS A 201 8.30 4.08 15.75
N GLY A 202 8.83 5.29 15.94
CA GLY A 202 8.11 6.51 15.61
C GLY A 202 8.06 6.74 14.10
N TYR A 203 6.94 7.27 13.64
CA TYR A 203 6.73 7.62 12.23
C TYR A 203 5.80 8.81 12.14
N ALA A 204 5.89 9.51 11.02
CA ALA A 204 4.94 10.54 10.65
C ALA A 204 4.07 10.04 9.50
N PHE A 205 2.84 10.50 9.47
CA PHE A 205 1.87 10.18 8.43
C PHE A 205 1.00 11.40 8.18
N ALA A 206 0.41 11.47 7.00
CA ALA A 206 -0.45 12.58 6.61
C ALA A 206 -1.73 12.05 5.97
N ILE A 207 -2.84 12.71 6.26
CA ILE A 207 -4.16 12.37 5.70
C ILE A 207 -4.79 13.58 5.02
N THR A 208 -5.71 13.32 4.10
CA THR A 208 -6.56 14.32 3.45
C THR A 208 -7.78 14.67 4.30
N ASN A 209 -8.52 15.70 3.89
CA ASN A 209 -9.83 16.08 4.43
C ASN A 209 -10.92 15.00 4.29
N ASN A 210 -10.66 13.94 3.51
CA ASN A 210 -11.55 12.77 3.37
C ASN A 210 -11.17 11.60 4.29
N GLY A 211 -10.01 11.66 4.95
CA GLY A 211 -9.44 10.58 5.74
C GLY A 211 -8.49 9.65 4.96
N TYR A 212 -8.32 9.89 3.64
CA TYR A 212 -7.39 9.09 2.84
C TYR A 212 -5.95 9.42 3.17
N ILE A 213 -5.10 8.39 3.13
CA ILE A 213 -3.70 8.49 3.47
C ILE A 213 -2.93 9.13 2.30
N LEU A 214 -2.21 10.21 2.58
CA LEU A 214 -1.21 10.76 1.67
C LEU A 214 0.11 9.99 1.81
N THR A 215 0.54 9.75 3.05
CA THR A 215 1.72 8.95 3.36
C THR A 215 1.57 8.24 4.69
N HIS A 216 1.94 6.96 4.74
CA HIS A 216 1.97 6.13 5.94
C HIS A 216 2.89 4.92 5.70
N PRO A 217 3.65 4.44 6.70
CA PRO A 217 4.56 3.29 6.52
C PRO A 217 3.90 2.00 5.99
N GLU A 218 2.65 1.74 6.42
CA GLU A 218 1.88 0.56 6.01
C GLU A 218 1.06 0.75 4.71
N LEU A 219 1.17 1.92 4.04
CA LEU A 219 0.54 2.12 2.74
C LEU A 219 1.33 1.35 1.68
N ARG A 220 0.70 0.36 1.04
CA ARG A 220 1.33 -0.50 0.03
C ARG A 220 0.63 -0.33 -1.32
N PRO A 221 1.03 0.68 -2.11
CA PRO A 221 0.33 1.02 -3.34
C PRO A 221 0.71 0.10 -4.53
N LEU A 222 1.79 -0.68 -4.37
CA LEU A 222 2.27 -1.65 -5.34
C LEU A 222 2.10 -3.09 -4.84
N TYR A 223 1.94 -4.04 -5.75
CA TYR A 223 2.00 -5.48 -5.51
C TYR A 223 2.93 -6.15 -6.52
N GLU A 224 3.52 -7.28 -6.13
CA GLU A 224 4.50 -8.01 -6.92
C GLU A 224 3.97 -9.39 -7.33
N GLU A 225 3.76 -9.57 -8.63
CA GLU A 225 3.52 -10.89 -9.23
C GLU A 225 4.43 -11.00 -10.47
N GLY A 226 5.72 -11.25 -10.22
CA GLY A 226 6.80 -11.21 -11.21
C GLY A 226 7.24 -9.79 -11.63
N LYS A 227 6.30 -8.85 -11.82
CA LYS A 227 6.58 -7.41 -12.01
C LYS A 227 5.78 -6.56 -11.02
N LYS A 228 6.38 -5.47 -10.52
CA LYS A 228 5.72 -4.46 -9.68
C LYS A 228 4.56 -3.82 -10.45
N ARG A 229 3.33 -3.95 -9.94
CA ARG A 229 2.11 -3.36 -10.51
C ARG A 229 1.36 -2.56 -9.45
N ARG A 230 0.57 -1.59 -9.90
CA ARG A 230 -0.27 -0.76 -9.02
C ARG A 230 -1.46 -1.57 -8.53
N LYS A 231 -1.72 -1.54 -7.22
CA LYS A 231 -2.98 -2.09 -6.69
C LYS A 231 -4.15 -1.24 -7.17
N PRO A 232 -5.32 -1.80 -7.48
CA PRO A 232 -6.53 -1.00 -7.68
C PRO A 232 -6.91 -0.23 -6.39
N ASN A 233 -7.48 0.97 -6.53
CA ASN A 233 -7.99 1.80 -5.41
C ASN A 233 -6.99 2.16 -4.29
N TYR A 234 -5.68 2.01 -4.52
CA TYR A 234 -4.66 2.37 -3.52
C TYR A 234 -4.69 3.84 -3.06
N SER A 235 -5.20 4.75 -3.89
CA SER A 235 -5.31 6.17 -3.57
C SER A 235 -6.42 6.48 -2.57
N SER A 236 -7.39 5.57 -2.40
CA SER A 236 -8.53 5.75 -1.51
C SER A 236 -8.45 4.90 -0.23
N VAL A 237 -7.25 4.46 0.16
CA VAL A 237 -7.02 3.78 1.44
C VAL A 237 -7.21 4.77 2.60
N ASP A 238 -8.11 4.46 3.52
CA ASP A 238 -8.47 5.29 4.67
C ASP A 238 -7.54 5.00 5.87
N LEU A 239 -7.38 5.96 6.78
CA LEU A 239 -6.59 5.80 8.00
C LEU A 239 -7.08 4.61 8.85
N SER A 240 -8.39 4.39 8.93
CA SER A 240 -8.96 3.28 9.71
C SER A 240 -8.62 1.89 9.16
N GLU A 241 -8.24 1.78 7.88
CA GLU A 241 -7.84 0.51 7.26
C GLU A 241 -6.39 0.14 7.60
N VAL A 242 -5.63 1.11 8.11
CA VAL A 242 -4.23 0.95 8.47
C VAL A 242 -4.02 1.01 9.98
N GLU A 243 -4.75 1.88 10.66
CA GLU A 243 -4.75 2.03 12.12
C GLU A 243 -6.05 1.44 12.70
N TRP A 244 -6.31 0.16 12.42
CA TRP A 244 -7.58 -0.53 12.72
C TRP A 244 -7.88 -0.71 14.21
N GLU A 245 -6.94 -0.41 15.10
CA GLU A 245 -7.18 -0.42 16.56
C GLU A 245 -8.02 0.80 17.01
N ASP A 246 -8.10 1.86 16.20
CA ASP A 246 -9.01 3.01 16.42
C ASP A 246 -10.45 2.67 16.01
N ARG A 247 -11.10 1.77 16.76
CA ARG A 247 -12.45 1.26 16.46
C ARG A 247 -13.54 2.34 16.43
N ASP A 248 -13.35 3.41 17.20
CA ASP A 248 -14.29 4.53 17.33
C ASP A 248 -13.96 5.70 16.39
N ASP A 249 -12.95 5.52 15.50
CA ASP A 249 -12.46 6.54 14.57
C ASP A 249 -12.10 7.88 15.27
N VAL A 250 -11.66 7.86 16.53
CA VAL A 250 -11.43 9.09 17.32
C VAL A 250 -10.28 9.90 16.72
N LEU A 251 -9.16 9.23 16.41
CA LEU A 251 -7.99 9.86 15.80
C LEU A 251 -8.32 10.34 14.39
N ARG A 252 -8.94 9.46 13.59
CA ARG A 252 -9.35 9.77 12.22
C ARG A 252 -10.27 10.99 12.17
N ASN A 253 -11.33 11.00 12.97
CA ASN A 253 -12.32 12.08 12.98
C ASN A 253 -11.71 13.39 13.51
N ALA A 254 -10.79 13.34 14.47
CA ALA A 254 -10.11 14.54 14.94
C ALA A 254 -9.22 15.18 13.86
N MET A 255 -8.47 14.35 13.11
CA MET A 255 -7.60 14.80 12.03
C MET A 255 -8.37 15.31 10.80
N VAL A 256 -9.47 14.64 10.41
CA VAL A 256 -10.36 15.11 9.34
C VAL A 256 -11.00 16.45 9.70
N ASN A 257 -11.37 16.64 10.97
CA ASN A 257 -11.88 17.90 11.49
C ASN A 257 -10.80 18.97 11.71
N ARG A 258 -9.52 18.68 11.39
CA ARG A 258 -8.38 19.59 11.57
C ARG A 258 -8.23 20.11 13.01
N LYS A 259 -8.42 19.24 13.99
CA LYS A 259 -8.13 19.57 15.40
C LYS A 259 -6.67 19.30 15.70
N THR A 260 -6.09 20.06 16.61
CA THR A 260 -4.78 19.75 17.21
C THR A 260 -5.00 18.99 18.50
N GLY A 261 -4.30 17.88 18.70
CA GLY A 261 -4.50 17.06 19.89
C GLY A 261 -3.48 15.95 20.07
N LYS A 262 -3.69 15.19 21.14
CA LYS A 262 -2.96 13.97 21.47
C LYS A 262 -3.95 12.82 21.63
N PHE A 263 -3.58 11.63 21.18
CA PHE A 263 -4.30 10.39 21.39
C PHE A 263 -3.30 9.28 21.75
N SER A 264 -3.69 8.32 22.57
CA SER A 264 -2.82 7.19 22.92
C SER A 264 -3.60 5.90 22.75
N MET A 265 -3.01 4.94 22.05
CA MET A 265 -3.60 3.60 21.89
C MET A 265 -2.52 2.52 21.85
N GLU A 266 -2.90 1.30 22.21
CA GLU A 266 -2.08 0.11 22.04
C GLU A 266 -2.23 -0.38 20.59
N VAL A 267 -1.10 -0.53 19.90
CA VAL A 267 -1.04 -0.86 18.48
C VAL A 267 -0.30 -2.18 18.32
N LYS A 268 -0.85 -3.04 17.46
CA LYS A 268 -0.26 -4.32 17.10
C LYS A 268 0.33 -4.19 15.70
N LYS A 269 1.66 -4.19 15.62
CA LYS A 269 2.37 -4.01 14.36
C LYS A 269 2.95 -5.32 13.89
N THR A 270 2.73 -5.64 12.64
CA THR A 270 3.26 -6.84 12.00
C THR A 270 4.68 -6.63 11.52
N VAL A 271 5.52 -7.64 11.68
CA VAL A 271 6.89 -7.69 11.14
C VAL A 271 7.09 -9.00 10.37
N ASP A 272 8.20 -9.11 9.64
CA ASP A 272 8.52 -10.30 8.85
C ASP A 272 7.41 -10.67 7.83
N LYS A 273 6.97 -9.68 7.03
CA LYS A 273 5.91 -9.84 6.01
C LYS A 273 4.58 -10.40 6.57
N GLY A 274 4.20 -10.01 7.79
CA GLY A 274 2.93 -10.40 8.41
C GLY A 274 3.01 -11.63 9.33
N LYS A 275 4.21 -12.20 9.55
CA LYS A 275 4.36 -13.44 10.32
C LYS A 275 4.49 -13.25 11.83
N ARG A 276 5.19 -12.20 12.27
CA ARG A 276 5.43 -11.90 13.69
C ARG A 276 4.73 -10.62 14.09
N VAL A 277 4.44 -10.48 15.38
CA VAL A 277 3.72 -9.31 15.92
C VAL A 277 4.50 -8.66 17.05
N LEU A 278 4.58 -7.34 16.98
CA LEU A 278 5.05 -6.47 18.05
C LEU A 278 3.86 -5.73 18.63
N VAL A 279 3.73 -5.74 19.96
CA VAL A 279 2.68 -5.03 20.69
C VAL A 279 3.34 -3.88 21.42
N MET A 280 2.91 -2.65 21.10
CA MET A 280 3.48 -1.42 21.68
C MET A 280 2.40 -0.38 21.93
N THR A 281 2.65 0.55 22.84
CA THR A 281 1.74 1.68 23.09
C THR A 281 2.24 2.93 22.38
N ASN A 282 1.46 3.43 21.42
CA ASN A 282 1.79 4.63 20.66
C ASN A 282 1.04 5.85 21.21
N ASP A 283 1.77 6.95 21.37
CA ASP A 283 1.26 8.29 21.60
C ASP A 283 1.25 9.05 20.27
N TYR A 284 0.06 9.31 19.74
CA TYR A 284 -0.21 10.06 18.52
C TYR A 284 -0.36 11.55 18.83
N TYR A 285 0.34 12.38 18.06
CA TYR A 285 0.21 13.84 18.07
C TYR A 285 -0.21 14.28 16.68
N TYR A 286 -1.27 15.06 16.57
CA TYR A 286 -1.80 15.46 15.27
C TYR A 286 -2.17 16.93 15.23
N THR A 287 -2.05 17.54 14.06
CA THR A 287 -2.36 18.94 13.78
C THR A 287 -2.65 19.15 12.29
N ASP A 288 -3.27 20.28 11.95
CA ASP A 288 -3.49 20.68 10.56
C ASP A 288 -2.26 21.34 9.92
N ILE A 289 -2.10 21.17 8.61
CA ILE A 289 -1.12 21.92 7.81
C ILE A 289 -1.83 23.12 7.18
N LYS A 290 -1.59 24.30 7.74
CA LYS A 290 -2.21 25.57 7.28
C LYS A 290 -1.99 25.79 5.78
N GLY A 291 -3.05 26.18 5.08
CA GLY A 291 -3.03 26.43 3.64
C GLY A 291 -3.12 25.18 2.75
N THR A 292 -3.22 23.97 3.33
CA THR A 292 -3.38 22.72 2.57
C THR A 292 -4.55 21.88 3.13
N PRO A 293 -5.16 20.97 2.34
CA PRO A 293 -6.20 20.05 2.83
C PRO A 293 -5.66 18.94 3.75
N PHE A 294 -4.37 18.94 4.05
CA PHE A 294 -3.73 17.86 4.78
C PHE A 294 -3.67 18.10 6.29
N SER A 295 -3.76 17.00 7.04
CA SER A 295 -3.48 16.94 8.48
C SER A 295 -2.28 16.02 8.70
N LEU A 296 -1.35 16.44 9.55
CA LEU A 296 -0.15 15.70 9.90
C LEU A 296 -0.35 14.98 11.23
N GLY A 297 0.02 13.71 11.28
CA GLY A 297 0.11 12.89 12.48
C GLY A 297 1.53 12.40 12.72
N VAL A 298 1.93 12.35 13.97
CA VAL A 298 3.20 11.78 14.42
C VAL A 298 2.91 10.78 15.52
N ALA A 299 3.31 9.52 15.31
CA ALA A 299 3.22 8.46 16.29
C ALA A 299 4.59 8.30 16.99
N LEU A 300 4.60 8.32 18.32
CA LEU A 300 5.77 8.05 19.15
C LEU A 300 5.48 6.87 20.08
N SER A 301 6.31 5.83 20.06
CA SER A 301 6.15 4.70 20.99
C SER A 301 6.56 5.10 22.42
N ARG A 302 5.82 4.64 23.42
CA ARG A 302 6.18 4.89 24.82
C ARG A 302 7.48 4.16 25.19
N GLY A 303 8.35 4.82 25.95
CA GLY A 303 9.67 4.31 26.29
C GLY A 303 10.71 4.52 25.20
N HIS A 304 10.30 4.50 23.93
CA HIS A 304 11.19 4.62 22.77
C HIS A 304 10.94 5.92 21.99
N GLY A 305 11.81 6.93 22.16
CA GLY A 305 11.72 8.21 21.42
C GLY A 305 11.28 9.41 22.24
N LYS A 306 10.91 9.23 23.52
CA LYS A 306 10.64 10.36 24.44
C LYS A 306 11.91 11.10 24.87
N TYR A 307 13.01 10.36 25.00
CA TYR A 307 14.31 10.86 25.38
C TYR A 307 15.36 10.31 24.41
N PHE A 308 16.36 11.12 24.11
CA PHE A 308 17.56 10.71 23.41
C PHE A 308 18.78 11.27 24.12
N PHE A 309 19.90 10.59 23.96
CA PHE A 309 21.19 11.03 24.45
C PHE A 309 21.83 11.96 23.42
N ARG A 310 22.45 13.06 23.88
CA ARG A 310 23.18 14.03 23.05
C ARG A 310 24.62 14.12 23.53
N GLY A 311 25.56 14.02 22.61
CA GLY A 311 27.00 14.07 22.89
C GLY A 311 27.69 15.19 22.13
N ASN A 312 28.93 15.49 22.50
CA ASN A 312 29.74 16.47 21.75
C ASN A 312 31.19 15.98 21.67
N VAL A 313 31.79 16.12 20.50
CA VAL A 313 33.16 15.72 20.17
C VAL A 313 33.80 16.76 19.26
N THR A 314 35.13 16.74 19.18
CA THR A 314 35.84 17.57 18.20
C THR A 314 35.58 17.06 16.78
N ILE A 315 35.62 17.98 15.80
CA ILE A 315 35.33 17.63 14.41
C ILE A 315 36.43 16.74 13.85
N GLU A 316 37.67 16.97 14.26
CA GLU A 316 38.86 16.23 13.84
C GLU A 316 38.82 14.77 14.29
N GLU A 317 38.51 14.53 15.57
CA GLU A 317 38.37 13.16 16.12
C GLU A 317 37.21 12.43 15.46
N GLY A 318 36.05 13.07 15.36
CA GLY A 318 34.87 12.45 14.75
C GLY A 318 35.07 12.11 13.28
N LEU A 319 35.77 12.96 12.52
CA LEU A 319 36.00 12.72 11.10
C LEU A 319 37.00 11.58 10.87
N HIS A 320 38.03 11.46 11.72
CA HIS A 320 38.99 10.36 11.67
C HIS A 320 38.30 9.00 11.83
N ASP A 321 37.42 8.89 12.83
CA ASP A 321 36.75 7.62 13.14
C ASP A 321 35.61 7.29 12.16
N LEU A 322 35.02 8.30 11.52
CA LEU A 322 34.03 8.12 10.46
C LEU A 322 34.64 7.63 9.13
N GLU A 323 35.94 7.87 8.92
CA GLU A 323 36.67 7.41 7.73
C GLU A 323 37.15 5.95 7.80
N HIS A 324 36.89 5.26 8.92
CA HIS A 324 37.26 3.86 9.06
C HIS A 324 36.42 2.96 8.13
N PRO A 325 37.03 1.89 7.57
CA PRO A 325 36.39 1.04 6.56
C PRO A 325 35.27 0.15 7.11
N ASP A 326 35.20 -0.07 8.42
CA ASP A 326 34.14 -0.83 9.08
C ASP A 326 32.86 -0.01 9.29
N VAL A 327 32.93 1.31 9.12
CA VAL A 327 31.83 2.25 9.32
C VAL A 327 31.07 2.48 8.01
N SER A 328 29.75 2.40 8.10
CA SER A 328 28.83 2.81 7.04
C SER A 328 27.76 3.74 7.57
N LEU A 329 27.38 4.71 6.74
CA LEU A 329 26.25 5.59 7.02
C LEU A 329 25.03 5.13 6.23
N ALA A 330 23.86 5.30 6.82
CA ALA A 330 22.59 5.08 6.15
C ALA A 330 22.40 6.07 4.98
N ASP A 331 22.51 5.59 3.73
CA ASP A 331 22.29 6.41 2.53
C ASP A 331 20.86 6.97 2.43
N GLU A 332 19.90 6.30 3.07
CA GLU A 332 18.48 6.71 3.04
C GLU A 332 18.18 7.89 3.99
N TRP A 333 19.14 8.26 4.86
CA TRP A 333 19.02 9.39 5.78
C TRP A 333 19.51 10.67 5.11
N SER A 334 18.77 11.76 5.29
CA SER A 334 19.15 13.07 4.73
C SER A 334 19.97 13.85 5.76
N TYR A 335 21.30 13.66 5.75
CA TYR A 335 22.23 14.47 6.54
C TYR A 335 22.46 15.82 5.87
N CYS A 336 22.65 15.77 4.55
CA CYS A 336 22.82 16.92 3.67
C CYS A 336 21.85 16.81 2.48
N ASN A 337 21.23 17.92 2.09
CA ASN A 337 20.37 17.97 0.93
C ASN A 337 21.19 18.20 -0.35
N THR A 338 21.47 17.11 -1.06
CA THR A 338 22.24 17.10 -2.32
C THR A 338 21.37 17.33 -3.56
N ASP A 339 20.04 17.28 -3.43
CA ASP A 339 19.12 17.31 -4.59
C ASP A 339 18.81 18.73 -5.10
N LEU A 340 19.01 19.73 -4.25
CA LEU A 340 18.75 21.16 -4.53
C LEU A 340 19.61 21.67 -5.70
N HIS A 341 20.87 21.24 -5.76
CA HIS A 341 21.83 21.67 -6.77
C HIS A 341 22.27 20.49 -7.62
N PRO A 342 22.16 20.56 -8.97
CA PRO A 342 22.58 19.49 -9.87
C PRO A 342 24.03 19.04 -9.66
N GLU A 343 24.90 19.98 -9.26
CA GLU A 343 26.32 19.75 -8.99
C GLU A 343 26.54 18.80 -7.81
N HIS A 344 25.64 18.75 -6.82
CA HIS A 344 25.83 17.93 -5.62
C HIS A 344 25.21 16.53 -5.72
N ARG A 345 24.43 16.24 -6.78
CA ARG A 345 23.68 14.97 -6.91
C ARG A 345 24.54 13.71 -7.02
N HIS A 346 25.80 13.87 -7.42
CA HIS A 346 26.74 12.76 -7.57
C HIS A 346 27.47 12.41 -6.26
N LEU A 347 27.35 13.25 -5.23
CA LEU A 347 28.05 13.08 -3.96
C LEU A 347 27.31 12.06 -3.08
N SER A 348 28.07 11.17 -2.45
CA SER A 348 27.56 10.36 -1.33
C SER A 348 27.28 11.24 -0.11
N GLN A 349 26.42 10.77 0.81
CA GLN A 349 26.14 11.50 2.06
C GLN A 349 27.41 11.74 2.88
N LEU A 350 28.34 10.77 2.91
CA LEU A 350 29.62 10.91 3.60
C LEU A 350 30.51 12.00 2.97
N GLU A 351 30.60 12.05 1.65
CA GLU A 351 31.36 13.09 0.94
C GLU A 351 30.74 14.48 1.14
N ALA A 352 29.41 14.57 1.11
CA ALA A 352 28.66 15.77 1.41
C ALA A 352 28.98 16.31 2.82
N ILE A 353 28.98 15.43 3.84
CA ILE A 353 29.39 15.79 5.20
C ILE A 353 30.84 16.28 5.24
N LYS A 354 31.76 15.63 4.52
CA LYS A 354 33.18 16.06 4.45
C LYS A 354 33.33 17.45 3.86
N LEU A 355 32.64 17.76 2.76
CA LEU A 355 32.71 19.08 2.12
C LEU A 355 32.12 20.17 3.02
N TYR A 356 31.02 19.85 3.68
CA TYR A 356 30.36 20.70 4.65
C TYR A 356 31.28 21.04 5.84
N LEU A 357 31.88 20.03 6.48
CA LEU A 357 32.77 20.22 7.64
C LEU A 357 34.07 20.95 7.26
N LYS A 358 34.58 20.77 6.04
CA LYS A 358 35.75 21.50 5.52
C LYS A 358 35.44 22.96 5.13
N GLY A 359 34.18 23.38 5.17
CA GLY A 359 33.75 24.74 4.80
C GLY A 359 33.97 25.08 3.32
N LYS A 360 34.12 24.08 2.45
CA LYS A 360 34.46 24.28 1.03
C LYS A 360 33.24 24.71 0.19
N GLU A 361 32.02 24.40 0.62
CA GLU A 361 30.79 24.67 -0.11
C GLU A 361 29.69 25.24 0.82
N PRO A 362 29.51 26.56 0.89
CA PRO A 362 28.48 27.18 1.73
C PRO A 362 27.04 26.97 1.22
N LEU A 363 26.88 26.48 -0.01
CA LEU A 363 25.57 26.21 -0.65
C LEU A 363 24.96 24.87 -0.23
N LEU A 364 25.71 24.02 0.47
CA LEU A 364 25.21 22.72 0.91
C LEU A 364 24.44 22.86 2.24
N GLN A 365 23.13 22.62 2.19
CA GLN A 365 22.28 22.66 3.37
C GLN A 365 22.33 21.31 4.11
N CYS A 366 22.95 21.29 5.29
CA CYS A 366 23.08 20.09 6.13
C CYS A 366 22.50 20.31 7.54
N ASP A 367 22.02 19.24 8.17
CA ASP A 367 21.59 19.24 9.58
C ASP A 367 22.81 19.17 10.50
N LYS A 368 23.16 20.31 11.09
CA LYS A 368 24.26 20.45 12.07
C LYS A 368 24.09 19.52 13.27
N GLU A 369 22.87 19.38 13.79
CA GLU A 369 22.64 18.60 15.00
C GLU A 369 22.84 17.11 14.73
N LEU A 370 22.30 16.61 13.62
CA LEU A 370 22.47 15.20 13.24
C LEU A 370 23.93 14.86 12.96
N ILE A 371 24.65 15.71 12.23
CA ILE A 371 26.08 15.48 11.93
C ILE A 371 26.92 15.43 13.21
N GLN A 372 26.68 16.33 14.17
CA GLN A 372 27.39 16.31 15.45
C GLN A 372 27.15 14.99 16.22
N GLU A 373 25.92 14.48 16.18
CA GLU A 373 25.57 13.22 16.83
C GLU A 373 26.20 12.01 16.11
N VAL A 374 26.27 12.01 14.78
CA VAL A 374 26.96 10.97 14.01
C VAL A 374 28.45 10.92 14.35
N LEU A 375 29.10 12.10 14.44
CA LEU A 375 30.51 12.19 14.82
C LEU A 375 30.72 11.67 16.25
N PHE A 376 29.82 12.00 17.17
CA PHE A 376 29.85 11.47 18.54
C PHE A 376 29.71 9.94 18.57
N ASP A 377 28.73 9.40 17.86
CA ASP A 377 28.50 7.96 17.76
C ASP A 377 29.69 7.22 17.13
N ALA A 378 30.37 7.82 16.15
CA ALA A 378 31.57 7.27 15.52
C ALA A 378 32.71 7.09 16.54
N VAL A 379 32.99 8.12 17.35
CA VAL A 379 34.04 8.10 18.37
C VAL A 379 33.73 7.13 19.50
N VAL A 380 32.49 7.12 20.00
CA VAL A 380 32.10 6.22 21.11
C VAL A 380 32.14 4.75 20.69
N SER A 381 31.83 4.46 19.42
CA SER A 381 31.82 3.09 18.90
C SER A 381 33.19 2.62 18.39
N ALA A 382 34.18 3.49 18.21
CA ALA A 382 35.51 3.13 17.69
C ALA A 382 36.24 2.03 18.48
N PRO A 383 36.22 1.97 19.83
CA PRO A 383 36.90 0.91 20.58
C PRO A 383 36.40 -0.52 20.28
N ILE A 384 35.19 -0.66 19.75
CA ILE A 384 34.59 -1.96 19.41
C ILE A 384 35.32 -2.63 18.24
N GLU A 385 35.87 -1.84 17.31
CA GLU A 385 36.64 -2.35 16.18
C GLU A 385 37.86 -3.13 16.65
N ALA A 386 38.64 -2.55 17.57
CA ALA A 386 39.82 -3.21 18.15
C ALA A 386 39.44 -4.50 18.89
N TYR A 387 38.31 -4.49 19.61
CA TYR A 387 37.79 -5.67 20.30
C TYR A 387 37.42 -6.78 19.31
N TRP A 388 36.61 -6.49 18.29
CA TRP A 388 36.21 -7.49 17.29
C TRP A 388 37.39 -7.99 16.46
N THR A 389 38.34 -7.12 16.11
CA THR A 389 39.55 -7.50 15.38
C THR A 389 40.45 -8.41 16.21
N SER A 390 40.62 -8.13 17.51
CA SER A 390 41.35 -9.01 18.42
C SER A 390 40.70 -10.39 18.53
N LEU A 391 39.36 -10.42 18.56
CA LEU A 391 38.61 -11.66 18.54
C LEU A 391 38.81 -12.38 17.22
N ALA A 392 38.72 -11.71 16.07
CA ALA A 392 38.88 -12.32 14.75
C ALA A 392 40.29 -12.90 14.52
N LEU A 393 41.33 -12.22 15.02
CA LEU A 393 42.73 -12.63 14.90
C LEU A 393 43.11 -13.84 15.76
N ASN A 394 42.32 -14.18 16.80
CA ASN A 394 42.52 -15.39 17.61
C ASN A 394 42.08 -16.67 16.86
N LYS A 395 42.62 -16.87 15.64
CA LYS A 395 42.21 -17.88 14.66
C LYS A 395 42.40 -19.33 15.10
N SER A 396 43.34 -19.63 15.99
CA SER A 396 43.59 -21.00 16.49
C SER A 396 42.47 -21.53 17.39
N GLU A 397 41.61 -20.66 17.95
CA GLU A 397 40.39 -21.02 18.69
C GLU A 397 39.09 -20.73 17.89
N ASN A 398 39.17 -20.06 16.74
CA ASN A 398 37.99 -19.51 16.05
C ASN A 398 37.44 -20.36 14.91
N SER A 399 38.17 -21.37 14.41
CA SER A 399 37.62 -22.27 13.37
C SER A 399 36.38 -23.04 13.84
N ASP A 400 36.18 -23.13 15.15
CA ASP A 400 35.02 -23.77 15.80
C ASP A 400 33.90 -22.80 16.21
N LYS A 401 34.05 -21.48 16.00
CA LYS A 401 33.00 -20.49 16.33
C LYS A 401 32.22 -20.17 15.07
N GLY A 402 31.04 -20.78 14.91
CA GLY A 402 30.16 -20.56 13.76
C GLY A 402 29.52 -19.17 13.67
N VAL A 403 30.14 -18.13 14.22
CA VAL A 403 29.73 -16.72 14.10
C VAL A 403 30.38 -16.15 12.84
N GLU A 404 29.57 -15.56 11.96
CA GLU A 404 30.03 -15.04 10.67
C GLU A 404 30.23 -13.52 10.68
N VAL A 405 29.28 -12.80 11.30
CA VAL A 405 29.22 -11.32 11.27
C VAL A 405 28.88 -10.79 12.65
N ALA A 406 29.55 -9.72 13.08
CA ALA A 406 29.08 -8.85 14.15
C ALA A 406 28.69 -7.49 13.58
N PHE A 407 27.60 -6.93 14.08
CA PHE A 407 27.08 -5.65 13.63
C PHE A 407 26.60 -4.80 14.80
N LEU A 408 26.76 -3.50 14.64
CA LEU A 408 26.25 -2.48 15.54
C LEU A 408 25.54 -1.42 14.72
N GLY A 409 24.38 -0.99 15.19
CA GLY A 409 23.67 0.14 14.62
C GLY A 409 23.34 1.13 15.72
N THR A 410 23.45 2.41 15.38
CA THR A 410 23.16 3.51 16.29
C THR A 410 21.85 4.20 15.89
N ARG A 411 21.36 5.07 16.77
CA ARG A 411 20.20 5.91 16.48
C ARG A 411 20.45 6.87 15.32
N THR A 412 21.69 7.25 15.02
CA THR A 412 22.00 8.29 14.02
C THR A 412 22.14 7.78 12.59
N GLY A 413 21.91 6.49 12.36
CA GLY A 413 22.10 5.87 11.05
C GLY A 413 23.54 5.41 10.80
N LEU A 414 24.43 5.50 11.80
CA LEU A 414 25.76 4.91 11.76
C LEU A 414 25.69 3.41 12.08
N SER A 415 26.28 2.60 11.20
CA SER A 415 26.47 1.17 11.41
C SER A 415 27.95 0.79 11.34
N ARG A 416 28.34 -0.17 12.18
CA ARG A 416 29.65 -0.84 12.12
C ARG A 416 29.45 -2.32 11.87
N ILE A 417 30.19 -2.88 10.92
CA ILE A 417 30.10 -4.30 10.56
C ILE A 417 31.50 -4.89 10.54
N ASN A 418 31.70 -5.99 11.25
CA ASN A 418 32.94 -6.78 11.18
C ASN A 418 32.65 -8.22 10.78
N LEU A 419 33.48 -8.73 9.87
CA LEU A 419 33.37 -10.05 9.28
C LEU A 419 34.42 -10.97 9.91
N PHE A 420 33.97 -12.05 10.55
CA PHE A 420 34.86 -13.08 11.11
C PHE A 420 35.29 -14.10 10.05
N VAL A 421 34.54 -14.17 8.95
CA VAL A 421 34.76 -15.05 7.81
C VAL A 421 34.89 -14.19 6.55
N GLY A 422 35.68 -14.62 5.57
CA GLY A 422 35.81 -13.87 4.31
C GLY A 422 34.45 -13.68 3.62
N ALA A 423 34.25 -12.54 2.95
CA ALA A 423 32.96 -12.15 2.36
C ALA A 423 32.38 -13.20 1.39
N GLU A 424 33.24 -13.98 0.72
CA GLU A 424 32.82 -15.05 -0.20
C GLU A 424 32.25 -16.29 0.50
N GLN A 425 32.59 -16.51 1.77
CA GLN A 425 32.22 -17.69 2.55
C GLN A 425 30.98 -17.45 3.44
N LEU A 426 30.36 -16.27 3.35
CA LEU A 426 29.14 -15.94 4.09
C LEU A 426 27.97 -16.79 3.59
N THR A 427 27.28 -17.47 4.50
CA THR A 427 26.08 -18.26 4.14
C THR A 427 24.91 -17.38 3.71
N ASN A 428 24.85 -16.15 4.21
CA ASN A 428 23.88 -15.16 3.75
C ASN A 428 24.61 -13.93 3.18
N GLN A 429 24.76 -13.88 1.87
CA GLN A 429 25.31 -12.72 1.15
C GLN A 429 24.34 -11.53 1.12
N ASP A 430 23.05 -11.76 1.37
CA ASP A 430 22.01 -10.75 1.26
C ASP A 430 22.01 -9.80 2.47
N PHE A 431 22.62 -10.20 3.60
CA PHE A 431 22.83 -9.32 4.76
C PHE A 431 23.70 -8.09 4.43
N LEU A 432 24.63 -8.21 3.46
CA LEU A 432 25.53 -7.13 3.05
C LEU A 432 25.06 -6.37 1.79
N LYS A 433 24.01 -6.83 1.11
CA LYS A 433 23.54 -6.18 -0.11
C LYS A 433 22.61 -5.03 0.26
N ALA A 434 22.98 -3.82 -0.16
CA ALA A 434 22.20 -2.58 -0.09
C ALA A 434 20.78 -2.66 -0.68
N GLY A 435 20.45 -3.74 -1.42
CA GLY A 435 19.16 -3.93 -2.07
C GLY A 435 18.04 -4.45 -1.17
N ASP A 436 18.35 -5.13 -0.06
CA ASP A 436 17.32 -5.58 0.88
C ASP A 436 17.08 -4.49 1.94
N LYS A 437 16.21 -3.56 1.53
CA LYS A 437 15.64 -2.45 2.31
C LYS A 437 15.32 -2.84 3.77
N GLU A 438 14.96 -4.08 4.08
CA GLU A 438 14.61 -4.51 5.46
C GLU A 438 15.81 -4.66 6.43
N ASN A 439 17.02 -4.89 5.92
CA ASN A 439 18.23 -5.20 6.70
C ASN A 439 19.15 -3.99 6.93
N ILE A 440 19.05 -2.98 6.07
CA ILE A 440 19.74 -1.69 6.16
C ILE A 440 18.71 -0.63 6.53
N PHE A 441 19.14 0.47 7.14
CA PHE A 441 18.24 1.55 7.56
C PHE A 441 17.33 1.96 6.39
N ASN A 442 16.04 1.67 6.52
CA ASN A 442 15.03 2.18 5.60
C ASN A 442 14.84 3.67 5.84
N ALA A 443 14.34 4.34 4.79
CA ALA A 443 14.10 5.76 4.78
C ALA A 443 13.18 6.10 5.94
N ASP A 444 12.20 5.26 6.27
CA ASP A 444 11.23 5.53 7.32
C ASP A 444 11.42 4.70 8.60
N HIS A 445 12.32 3.70 8.61
CA HIS A 445 12.46 2.77 9.75
C HIS A 445 13.88 2.27 9.98
N PHE A 446 14.20 2.05 11.25
CA PHE A 446 15.37 1.27 11.67
C PHE A 446 15.30 -0.17 11.16
N PRO A 447 16.46 -0.84 10.97
CA PRO A 447 16.51 -2.25 10.58
C PRO A 447 15.66 -3.13 11.48
N LEU A 448 15.12 -4.24 10.95
CA LEU A 448 14.20 -5.08 11.72
C LEU A 448 14.81 -5.64 13.02
N TRP A 449 16.07 -6.07 12.98
CA TRP A 449 16.79 -6.55 14.16
C TRP A 449 16.92 -5.47 15.24
N TYR A 450 17.12 -4.20 14.84
CA TYR A 450 17.19 -3.06 15.77
C TYR A 450 15.83 -2.86 16.45
N ARG A 451 14.75 -2.82 15.66
CA ARG A 451 13.37 -2.64 16.16
C ARG A 451 12.97 -3.75 17.12
N ARG A 452 13.28 -5.01 16.81
CA ARG A 452 12.97 -6.14 17.68
C ARG A 452 13.79 -6.13 18.98
N ALA A 453 15.08 -5.78 18.89
CA ALA A 453 15.94 -5.69 20.06
C ALA A 453 15.53 -4.57 21.02
N ALA A 454 14.97 -3.47 20.50
CA ALA A 454 14.54 -2.32 21.29
C ALA A 454 13.34 -2.62 22.20
N GLU A 455 12.37 -3.40 21.72
CA GLU A 455 11.14 -3.77 22.45
C GLU A 455 11.36 -4.84 23.54
N GLN A 456 12.54 -5.44 23.53
CA GLN A 456 12.93 -6.47 24.46
C GLN A 456 13.66 -5.87 25.68
N ILE A 457 13.58 -6.54 26.83
CA ILE A 457 14.18 -6.05 28.08
C ILE A 457 15.71 -5.94 27.90
N PRO A 458 16.36 -4.86 28.38
CA PRO A 458 17.81 -4.70 28.31
C PRO A 458 18.57 -5.93 28.84
N GLY A 459 19.60 -6.34 28.11
CA GLY A 459 20.41 -7.51 28.46
C GLY A 459 19.79 -8.85 28.10
N SER A 460 18.60 -8.87 27.49
CA SER A 460 18.08 -10.09 26.84
C SER A 460 18.30 -10.08 25.33
N PHE A 461 18.49 -11.28 24.78
CA PHE A 461 18.80 -11.48 23.37
C PHE A 461 17.55 -11.92 22.61
N VAL A 462 17.34 -11.31 21.45
CA VAL A 462 16.33 -11.70 20.48
C VAL A 462 16.99 -12.55 19.41
N TYR A 463 16.63 -13.82 19.38
CA TYR A 463 17.01 -14.78 18.35
C TYR A 463 15.92 -14.85 17.27
N SER A 464 16.35 -14.80 16.01
CA SER A 464 15.45 -14.88 14.87
C SER A 464 16.12 -15.50 13.66
N ILE A 465 15.32 -16.24 12.90
CA ILE A 465 15.68 -16.74 11.57
C ILE A 465 15.01 -15.82 10.53
N PRO A 466 15.75 -15.29 9.55
CA PRO A 466 15.18 -14.47 8.49
C PRO A 466 14.32 -15.33 7.55
N PHE A 467 13.16 -14.84 7.14
CA PHE A 467 12.33 -15.58 6.18
C PHE A 467 12.77 -15.29 4.75
N SER A 468 13.47 -16.23 4.11
CA SER A 468 13.66 -16.17 2.66
C SER A 468 12.34 -16.50 1.96
N THR A 469 11.85 -15.57 1.15
CA THR A 469 10.64 -15.76 0.33
C THR A 469 10.86 -16.67 -0.88
N GLY A 470 12.09 -17.13 -1.12
CA GLY A 470 12.41 -18.10 -2.14
C GLY A 470 12.21 -19.53 -1.63
N THR A 471 11.37 -20.30 -2.30
CA THR A 471 11.13 -21.74 -2.08
C THR A 471 12.39 -22.62 -2.18
N VAL A 472 13.55 -22.06 -2.53
CA VAL A 472 14.73 -22.83 -2.93
C VAL A 472 15.84 -22.83 -1.85
N ASN A 473 15.95 -21.82 -0.99
CA ASN A 473 16.98 -21.80 0.07
C ASN A 473 16.39 -21.23 1.38
N LYS A 474 15.98 -22.12 2.32
CA LYS A 474 15.77 -21.72 3.72
C LYS A 474 17.07 -21.08 4.23
N SER A 475 16.97 -19.99 4.97
CA SER A 475 18.14 -19.29 5.47
C SER A 475 18.87 -20.13 6.51
N ASN A 476 20.13 -20.48 6.26
CA ASN A 476 20.94 -21.27 7.19
C ASN A 476 21.62 -20.40 8.27
N VAL A 477 20.99 -19.29 8.65
CA VAL A 477 21.56 -18.30 9.59
C VAL A 477 20.58 -17.95 10.70
N VAL A 478 21.13 -17.72 11.89
CA VAL A 478 20.42 -17.22 13.06
C VAL A 478 21.02 -15.87 13.43
N THR A 479 20.16 -14.88 13.60
CA THR A 479 20.54 -13.56 14.07
C THR A 479 20.19 -13.43 15.54
N ALA A 480 21.16 -13.02 16.37
CA ALA A 480 20.96 -12.69 17.76
C ALA A 480 21.22 -11.19 17.96
N SER A 481 20.27 -10.46 18.55
CA SER A 481 20.36 -9.00 18.72
C SER A 481 19.91 -8.56 20.11
N THR A 482 20.50 -7.49 20.62
CA THR A 482 20.15 -6.89 21.92
C THR A 482 20.30 -5.38 21.86
N SER A 483 19.49 -4.66 22.64
CA SER A 483 19.51 -3.19 22.69
C SER A 483 20.35 -2.69 23.86
N ILE A 484 21.05 -1.59 23.63
CA ILE A 484 21.85 -0.89 24.63
C ILE A 484 21.03 0.30 25.13
N GLN A 485 20.65 0.24 26.40
CA GLN A 485 19.95 1.31 27.08
C GLN A 485 20.88 1.94 28.12
N LEU A 486 20.94 3.27 28.13
CA LEU A 486 21.61 4.02 29.19
C LEU A 486 20.63 4.27 30.32
N LEU A 487 20.99 3.88 31.54
CA LEU A 487 20.18 4.11 32.73
C LEU A 487 20.62 5.42 33.39
N ASP A 488 19.78 6.45 33.32
CA ASP A 488 19.99 7.75 33.98
C ASP A 488 18.79 8.06 34.90
N GLU A 489 18.93 7.74 36.19
CA GLU A 489 17.93 7.82 37.29
C GLU A 489 16.48 7.39 36.95
N ARG A 490 15.75 8.20 36.16
CA ARG A 490 14.34 7.99 35.74
C ARG A 490 14.15 7.90 34.22
N LYS A 491 15.23 7.90 33.44
CA LYS A 491 15.22 7.89 31.98
C LYS A 491 16.06 6.72 31.48
N SER A 492 15.56 6.04 30.46
CA SER A 492 16.23 4.89 29.85
C SER A 492 16.18 4.96 28.31
N PRO A 493 16.89 5.91 27.67
CA PRO A 493 16.95 5.96 26.22
C PRO A 493 17.72 4.76 25.65
N VAL A 494 17.18 4.19 24.57
CA VAL A 494 17.91 3.24 23.72
C VAL A 494 18.87 4.04 22.84
N VAL A 495 20.16 3.69 22.86
CA VAL A 495 21.21 4.41 22.13
C VAL A 495 21.65 3.65 20.89
N ALA A 496 21.87 2.35 21.04
CA ALA A 496 22.35 1.48 19.98
C ALA A 496 21.75 0.08 20.13
N ALA A 497 21.83 -0.71 19.06
CA ALA A 497 21.57 -2.13 19.10
C ALA A 497 22.79 -2.86 18.52
N VAL A 498 23.16 -3.97 19.15
CA VAL A 498 24.28 -4.82 18.76
C VAL A 498 23.78 -6.22 18.50
N GLY A 499 24.38 -6.90 17.54
CA GLY A 499 24.03 -8.27 17.23
C GLY A 499 25.13 -9.03 16.54
N ILE A 500 24.89 -10.33 16.43
CA ILE A 500 25.73 -11.29 15.73
C ILE A 500 24.88 -12.15 14.82
N GLN A 501 25.46 -12.54 13.70
CA GLN A 501 24.92 -13.55 12.81
C GLN A 501 25.78 -14.82 12.93
N MET A 502 25.12 -15.96 13.10
CA MET A 502 25.78 -17.25 13.21
C MET A 502 25.12 -18.30 12.31
N LYS A 503 25.88 -19.33 11.95
CA LYS A 503 25.37 -20.49 11.22
C LYS A 503 24.32 -21.23 12.05
N LEU A 504 23.23 -21.60 11.42
CA LEU A 504 22.15 -22.37 12.04
C LEU A 504 22.67 -23.69 12.61
N GLU A 505 23.50 -24.42 11.86
CA GLU A 505 24.12 -25.68 12.29
C GLU A 505 24.94 -25.53 13.58
N PHE A 506 25.69 -24.43 13.70
CA PHE A 506 26.48 -24.14 14.89
C PHE A 506 25.58 -23.91 16.11
N PHE A 507 24.52 -23.13 15.92
CA PHE A 507 23.54 -22.85 16.97
C PHE A 507 22.83 -24.13 17.43
N GLN A 508 22.38 -24.96 16.49
CA GLN A 508 21.74 -26.25 16.75
C GLN A 508 22.69 -27.19 17.49
N ARG A 509 23.95 -27.33 17.06
CA ARG A 509 24.96 -28.16 17.75
C ARG A 509 25.15 -27.71 19.20
N LYS A 510 25.18 -26.41 19.46
CA LYS A 510 25.31 -25.86 20.83
C LYS A 510 24.07 -26.16 21.66
N PHE A 511 22.87 -26.01 21.09
CA PHE A 511 21.62 -26.37 21.74
C PHE A 511 21.59 -27.86 22.13
N TRP A 512 21.87 -28.76 21.20
CA TRP A 512 21.90 -30.20 21.48
C TRP A 512 22.94 -30.57 22.52
N THR A 513 24.13 -29.97 22.45
CA THR A 513 25.18 -30.17 23.47
C THR A 513 24.70 -29.72 24.85
N ALA A 514 24.00 -28.59 24.95
CA ALA A 514 23.45 -28.08 26.20
C ALA A 514 22.28 -28.95 26.71
N SER A 515 21.41 -29.44 25.82
CA SER A 515 20.28 -30.31 26.19
C SER A 515 20.72 -31.65 26.80
N ARG A 516 21.96 -32.09 26.49
CA ARG A 516 22.57 -33.30 27.06
C ARG A 516 23.21 -33.07 28.43
N GLN A 517 23.43 -31.83 28.84
CA GLN A 517 24.12 -31.53 30.11
C GLN A 517 23.12 -31.63 31.27
N CYS A 518 23.23 -32.70 32.05
CA CYS A 518 22.43 -32.94 33.24
C CYS A 518 23.06 -32.28 34.48
N ALA A 519 22.26 -31.57 35.28
CA ALA A 519 22.71 -30.96 36.54
C ALA A 519 22.73 -31.94 37.75
N SER A 520 22.37 -33.21 37.55
CA SER A 520 22.32 -34.20 38.63
C SER A 520 23.71 -34.65 39.08
N LEU A 521 23.91 -34.75 40.39
CA LEU A 521 25.14 -35.24 41.05
C LEU A 521 25.56 -36.66 40.60
N ASP A 522 24.60 -37.46 40.10
CA ASP A 522 24.82 -38.84 39.61
C ASP A 522 25.01 -38.95 38.09
N GLY A 523 24.95 -37.83 37.35
CA GLY A 523 25.20 -37.80 35.89
C GLY A 523 24.16 -38.50 34.99
N LYS A 524 23.07 -39.06 35.55
CA LYS A 524 21.95 -39.62 34.78
C LYS A 524 20.75 -38.68 34.78
N CYS A 525 20.34 -38.22 33.59
CA CYS A 525 19.02 -37.64 33.36
C CYS A 525 17.96 -38.74 33.27
N SER A 526 16.76 -38.48 33.78
CA SER A 526 15.61 -39.38 33.60
C SER A 526 14.95 -39.26 32.22
N ILE A 527 15.11 -38.10 31.56
CA ILE A 527 14.59 -37.81 30.22
C ILE A 527 15.67 -36.97 29.51
N SER A 528 16.10 -37.41 28.33
CA SER A 528 17.03 -36.69 27.45
C SER A 528 16.36 -36.42 26.11
N CYS A 529 16.74 -35.33 25.44
CA CYS A 529 16.31 -35.06 24.07
C CYS A 529 16.97 -36.00 23.03
N ASP A 530 17.85 -36.91 23.46
CA ASP A 530 18.34 -38.00 22.60
C ASP A 530 17.43 -39.25 22.68
N ASP A 531 16.48 -39.29 23.62
CA ASP A 531 15.57 -40.42 23.76
C ASP A 531 14.47 -40.34 22.68
N GLU A 532 14.27 -41.42 21.91
CA GLU A 532 13.24 -41.48 20.85
C GLU A 532 11.80 -41.30 21.37
N THR A 533 11.60 -41.31 22.69
CA THR A 533 10.30 -41.14 23.35
C THR A 533 9.86 -39.69 23.49
N VAL A 534 10.74 -38.72 23.24
CA VAL A 534 10.43 -37.29 23.36
C VAL A 534 10.99 -36.53 22.17
N ASN A 535 10.22 -35.56 21.68
CA ASN A 535 10.66 -34.60 20.68
C ASN A 535 10.97 -33.27 21.37
N CYS A 536 12.16 -32.73 21.13
CA CYS A 536 12.58 -31.44 21.67
C CYS A 536 12.60 -30.34 20.61
N TYR A 537 11.94 -29.23 20.92
CA TYR A 537 11.84 -28.05 20.07
C TYR A 537 12.37 -26.81 20.78
N LEU A 538 12.97 -25.91 20.02
CA LEU A 538 13.30 -24.56 20.45
C LEU A 538 12.46 -23.58 19.62
N ILE A 539 11.56 -22.85 20.26
CA ILE A 539 10.64 -21.94 19.59
C ILE A 539 10.89 -20.49 20.03
N ASP A 540 10.56 -19.52 19.16
CA ASP A 540 10.52 -18.11 19.54
C ASP A 540 9.22 -17.74 20.28
N ASN A 541 9.18 -16.52 20.82
CA ASN A 541 8.02 -15.93 21.47
C ASN A 541 6.79 -15.75 20.55
N ASN A 542 6.93 -15.98 19.24
CA ASN A 542 5.84 -15.96 18.27
C ASN A 542 5.43 -17.38 17.83
N GLY A 543 6.09 -18.43 18.34
CA GLY A 543 5.79 -19.83 18.05
C GLY A 543 6.45 -20.37 16.78
N PHE A 544 7.50 -19.74 16.25
CA PHE A 544 8.30 -20.30 15.14
C PHE A 544 9.41 -21.19 15.66
N ILE A 545 9.64 -22.32 14.98
CA ILE A 545 10.67 -23.29 15.34
C ILE A 545 12.04 -22.81 14.86
N LEU A 546 13.00 -22.70 15.78
CA LEU A 546 14.41 -22.44 15.48
C LEU A 546 15.24 -23.73 15.41
N VAL A 547 14.96 -24.68 16.30
CA VAL A 547 15.66 -25.96 16.38
C VAL A 547 14.62 -27.06 16.54
N SER A 548 14.75 -28.09 15.71
CA SER A 548 14.03 -29.35 15.76
C SER A 548 15.01 -30.46 15.35
N GLU A 549 14.71 -31.71 15.69
CA GLU A 549 15.44 -32.88 15.20
C GLU A 549 15.36 -32.99 13.66
N ASP A 550 14.18 -32.68 13.13
CA ASP A 550 13.96 -32.57 11.70
C ASP A 550 14.26 -31.14 11.22
N TYR A 551 15.37 -30.98 10.51
CA TYR A 551 15.81 -29.71 9.94
C TYR A 551 14.78 -29.09 9.00
N THR A 552 13.91 -29.89 8.37
CA THR A 552 12.90 -29.38 7.45
C THR A 552 11.84 -28.54 8.16
N GLN A 553 11.60 -28.76 9.45
CA GLN A 553 10.62 -28.02 10.27
C GLN A 553 11.14 -26.66 10.74
N THR A 554 12.43 -26.37 10.54
CA THR A 554 13.01 -25.09 10.97
C THR A 554 12.40 -23.93 10.18
N GLY A 555 11.97 -22.90 10.89
CA GLY A 555 11.29 -21.74 10.33
C GLY A 555 9.79 -21.89 10.14
N ASP A 556 9.24 -23.09 10.35
CA ASP A 556 7.80 -23.34 10.25
C ASP A 556 7.11 -23.01 11.59
N PHE A 557 5.79 -22.84 11.56
CA PHE A 557 5.03 -22.50 12.74
C PHE A 557 4.78 -23.75 13.58
N PHE A 558 5.04 -23.66 14.89
CA PHE A 558 4.90 -24.80 15.80
C PHE A 558 3.47 -25.37 15.81
N GLY A 559 2.44 -24.55 15.62
CA GLY A 559 1.05 -25.03 15.54
C GLY A 559 0.70 -25.80 14.26
N GLU A 560 1.51 -25.72 13.20
CA GLU A 560 1.34 -26.52 11.99
C GLU A 560 1.90 -27.95 12.17
N ILE A 561 2.96 -28.08 12.98
CA ILE A 561 3.59 -29.37 13.31
C ILE A 561 2.89 -30.02 14.53
N GLU A 562 2.78 -29.29 15.64
CA GLU A 562 2.24 -29.76 16.93
C GLU A 562 0.97 -28.98 17.32
N GLY A 563 -0.07 -29.10 16.48
CA GLY A 563 -1.35 -28.39 16.65
C GLY A 563 -2.06 -28.67 17.98
N ALA A 564 -2.02 -29.91 18.47
CA ALA A 564 -2.64 -30.28 19.75
C ALA A 564 -2.00 -29.57 20.95
N VAL A 565 -0.65 -29.49 20.97
CA VAL A 565 0.11 -28.82 22.02
C VAL A 565 -0.14 -27.31 21.96
N MET A 566 -0.05 -26.72 20.76
CA MET A 566 -0.33 -25.28 20.60
C MET A 566 -1.75 -24.92 21.03
N ASN A 567 -2.76 -25.72 20.68
CA ASN A 567 -4.14 -25.50 21.14
C ASN A 567 -4.23 -25.50 22.67
N LYS A 568 -3.55 -26.46 23.33
CA LYS A 568 -3.52 -26.50 24.79
C LYS A 568 -2.83 -25.27 25.39
N LEU A 569 -1.70 -24.83 24.82
CA LEU A 569 -1.00 -23.61 25.23
C LEU A 569 -1.89 -22.35 25.10
N LEU A 570 -2.75 -22.29 24.08
CA LEU A 570 -3.76 -21.22 23.93
C LEU A 570 -4.82 -21.29 25.04
N THR A 571 -5.34 -22.48 25.35
CA THR A 571 -6.34 -22.64 26.43
C THR A 571 -5.78 -22.33 27.82
N MET A 572 -4.48 -22.57 28.03
CA MET A 572 -3.78 -22.27 29.29
C MET A 572 -3.38 -20.80 29.41
N GLY A 573 -3.45 -20.03 28.31
CA GLY A 573 -3.06 -18.62 28.27
C GLY A 573 -1.55 -18.37 28.18
N SER A 574 -0.72 -19.40 28.03
CA SER A 574 0.73 -19.25 27.79
C SER A 574 1.01 -18.59 26.44
N PHE A 575 0.16 -18.86 25.45
CA PHE A 575 0.13 -18.16 24.17
C PHE A 575 -1.21 -17.48 23.96
N LYS A 576 -1.19 -16.33 23.28
CA LYS A 576 -2.37 -15.56 22.91
C LYS A 576 -2.52 -15.50 21.40
N ARG A 577 -3.72 -15.83 20.92
CA ARG A 577 -4.12 -15.64 19.52
C ARG A 577 -4.51 -14.17 19.31
N ILE A 578 -3.88 -13.52 18.34
CA ILE A 578 -4.15 -12.16 17.90
C ILE A 578 -4.69 -12.23 16.47
N THR A 579 -5.88 -11.69 16.23
CA THR A 579 -6.44 -11.56 14.89
C THR A 579 -5.98 -10.26 14.26
N LEU A 580 -5.38 -10.35 13.09
CA LEU A 580 -4.91 -9.21 12.30
C LEU A 580 -5.70 -9.10 11.01
N TYR A 581 -5.79 -7.88 10.49
CA TYR A 581 -6.54 -7.56 9.28
C TYR A 581 -5.62 -6.95 8.24
N ASP A 582 -5.74 -7.40 6.99
CA ASP A 582 -5.10 -6.77 5.84
C ASP A 582 -6.17 -6.41 4.79
N TYR A 583 -6.53 -5.13 4.79
CA TYR A 583 -7.47 -4.49 3.86
C TYR A 583 -6.82 -4.11 2.51
N GLN A 584 -5.52 -4.32 2.35
CA GLN A 584 -4.78 -4.04 1.12
C GLN A 584 -4.29 -5.33 0.44
N ALA A 585 -4.85 -6.48 0.80
CA ALA A 585 -4.48 -7.77 0.23
C ALA A 585 -4.99 -7.92 -1.22
N MET A 586 -4.33 -8.79 -1.98
CA MET A 586 -4.71 -9.13 -3.34
C MET A 586 -5.04 -10.63 -3.38
N CYS A 587 -6.28 -10.96 -3.68
CA CYS A 587 -6.78 -12.33 -3.72
C CYS A 587 -6.98 -12.79 -5.15
N ARG A 588 -6.83 -14.10 -5.38
CA ARG A 588 -7.02 -14.69 -6.70
C ARG A 588 -8.50 -14.91 -6.93
N ALA A 589 -9.11 -14.06 -7.76
CA ALA A 589 -10.48 -14.25 -8.21
C ALA A 589 -10.52 -15.07 -9.49
N ASN A 590 -11.39 -16.08 -9.52
CA ASN A 590 -11.74 -16.81 -10.72
C ASN A 590 -12.84 -16.02 -11.43
N LYS A 591 -12.47 -15.25 -12.46
CA LYS A 591 -13.46 -14.56 -13.27
C LYS A 591 -13.84 -15.43 -14.47
N GLU A 592 -15.13 -15.76 -14.57
CA GLU A 592 -15.68 -16.28 -15.81
C GLU A 592 -15.64 -15.14 -16.83
N SER A 593 -14.74 -15.20 -17.81
CA SER A 593 -14.74 -14.21 -18.86
C SER A 593 -15.96 -14.45 -19.77
N SER A 594 -16.93 -13.55 -19.70
CA SER A 594 -17.85 -13.29 -20.80
C SER A 594 -17.13 -12.42 -21.82
N ASP A 595 -16.07 -12.94 -22.43
CA ASP A 595 -15.39 -12.19 -23.50
C ASP A 595 -16.29 -12.19 -24.74
N ALA A 596 -16.97 -11.06 -24.94
CA ALA A 596 -17.31 -10.55 -26.26
C ALA A 596 -16.09 -9.83 -26.87
N ALA A 597 -14.90 -10.40 -26.68
CA ALA A 597 -13.74 -10.03 -27.47
C ALA A 597 -14.01 -10.54 -28.89
N ARG A 598 -14.47 -9.65 -29.77
CA ARG A 598 -14.33 -9.86 -31.21
C ARG A 598 -12.85 -10.11 -31.45
N GLY A 599 -12.48 -11.37 -31.64
CA GLY A 599 -11.19 -11.70 -32.21
C GLY A 599 -11.06 -10.88 -33.49
N LEU A 600 -10.04 -10.02 -33.54
CA LEU A 600 -9.56 -9.51 -34.82
C LEU A 600 -9.50 -10.73 -35.74
N LEU A 601 -10.25 -10.70 -36.84
CA LEU A 601 -10.15 -11.74 -37.85
C LEU A 601 -8.68 -11.82 -38.26
N ASP A 602 -8.04 -12.88 -37.78
CA ASP A 602 -6.71 -13.28 -38.16
C ASP A 602 -6.62 -13.17 -39.70
N PRO A 603 -5.60 -12.50 -40.29
CA PRO A 603 -5.45 -12.44 -41.75
C PRO A 603 -5.47 -13.84 -42.40
N TYR A 604 -5.16 -14.88 -41.63
CA TYR A 604 -5.32 -16.28 -42.03
C TYR A 604 -6.77 -16.70 -42.25
N ASN A 605 -7.73 -16.16 -41.49
CA ASN A 605 -9.16 -16.43 -41.64
C ASN A 605 -9.76 -15.72 -42.86
N ALA A 606 -9.27 -14.52 -43.21
CA ALA A 606 -9.63 -13.85 -44.46
C ALA A 606 -9.08 -14.60 -45.68
N PHE A 607 -7.85 -15.09 -45.58
CA PHE A 607 -7.24 -15.95 -46.59
C PHE A 607 -7.99 -17.28 -46.73
N LEU A 608 -8.32 -17.95 -45.62
CA LEU A 608 -9.11 -19.19 -45.63
C LEU A 608 -10.55 -18.96 -46.11
N ALA A 609 -11.14 -17.79 -45.86
CA ALA A 609 -12.45 -17.42 -46.40
C ALA A 609 -12.40 -17.18 -47.92
N ALA A 610 -11.31 -16.58 -48.43
CA ALA A 610 -11.08 -16.42 -49.86
C ALA A 610 -10.80 -17.77 -50.54
N VAL A 611 -10.00 -18.64 -49.92
CA VAL A 611 -9.78 -20.01 -50.37
C VAL A 611 -11.08 -20.81 -50.31
N LYS A 612 -11.88 -20.65 -49.25
CA LYS A 612 -13.21 -21.25 -49.13
C LYS A 612 -14.13 -20.74 -50.24
N TRP A 613 -14.16 -19.45 -50.54
CA TRP A 613 -14.97 -18.88 -51.62
C TRP A 613 -14.55 -19.44 -52.98
N ILE A 614 -13.24 -19.49 -53.27
CA ILE A 614 -12.69 -20.13 -54.48
C ILE A 614 -13.06 -21.61 -54.54
N MET A 615 -12.94 -22.33 -53.43
CA MET A 615 -13.34 -23.74 -53.33
C MET A 615 -14.86 -23.91 -53.43
N THR A 616 -15.66 -22.91 -53.05
CA THR A 616 -17.13 -22.97 -53.15
C THR A 616 -17.55 -22.77 -54.61
N GLU A 617 -16.90 -21.87 -55.35
CA GLU A 617 -17.09 -21.75 -56.80
C GLU A 617 -16.58 -22.99 -57.56
N LEU A 618 -15.47 -23.58 -57.11
CA LEU A 618 -14.92 -24.81 -57.66
C LEU A 618 -15.79 -26.03 -57.31
N VAL A 619 -16.44 -26.02 -56.14
CA VAL A 619 -17.45 -27.02 -55.74
C VAL A 619 -18.77 -26.79 -56.46
N LEU A 620 -19.21 -25.56 -56.72
CA LEU A 620 -20.39 -25.27 -57.56
C LEU A 620 -20.16 -25.74 -59.01
N PHE A 621 -18.95 -25.54 -59.54
CA PHE A 621 -18.49 -26.11 -60.81
C PHE A 621 -18.47 -27.65 -60.81
N LEU A 622 -18.16 -28.28 -59.67
CA LEU A 622 -18.21 -29.74 -59.50
C LEU A 622 -19.62 -30.27 -59.17
N VAL A 623 -20.53 -29.43 -58.66
CA VAL A 623 -21.93 -29.76 -58.34
C VAL A 623 -22.82 -29.76 -59.58
N GLU A 624 -22.44 -29.09 -60.68
CA GLU A 624 -22.99 -29.37 -62.02
C GLU A 624 -22.70 -30.81 -62.51
N PHE A 625 -21.77 -31.54 -61.86
CA PHE A 625 -21.50 -32.97 -62.06
C PHE A 625 -21.72 -33.79 -60.75
N ASN A 626 -22.94 -33.72 -60.22
CA ASN A 626 -23.64 -34.76 -59.43
C ASN A 626 -22.76 -35.80 -58.68
N LEU A 627 -22.43 -35.56 -57.39
CA LEU A 627 -22.21 -36.58 -56.34
C LEU A 627 -22.07 -35.94 -54.93
N CYS A 628 -23.10 -36.14 -54.11
CA CYS A 628 -23.17 -36.22 -52.65
C CYS A 628 -22.42 -35.22 -51.72
N SER A 629 -23.26 -34.37 -51.10
CA SER A 629 -23.34 -34.07 -49.66
C SER A 629 -22.54 -34.99 -48.71
N TRP A 630 -21.32 -34.58 -48.33
CA TRP A 630 -20.71 -35.05 -47.07
C TRP A 630 -19.55 -34.14 -46.61
N TRP A 631 -19.87 -33.05 -45.90
CA TRP A 631 -19.11 -32.56 -44.73
C TRP A 631 -19.65 -31.21 -44.27
N HIS A 632 -20.57 -31.25 -43.31
CA HIS A 632 -20.75 -30.17 -42.36
C HIS A 632 -20.80 -30.81 -40.96
N SER A 633 -19.74 -30.61 -40.19
CA SER A 633 -19.74 -30.79 -38.74
C SER A 633 -19.12 -29.53 -38.14
N ASP A 634 -19.97 -28.58 -37.76
CA ASP A 634 -19.56 -27.47 -36.90
C ASP A 634 -19.36 -28.01 -35.49
N LEU A 635 -18.11 -28.20 -35.09
CA LEU A 635 -17.73 -28.37 -33.69
C LEU A 635 -16.76 -27.25 -33.32
N THR A 636 -17.30 -26.07 -33.03
CA THR A 636 -16.54 -25.00 -32.36
C THR A 636 -16.71 -25.14 -30.86
N ALA A 637 -15.78 -25.85 -30.22
CA ALA A 637 -15.61 -25.77 -28.78
C ALA A 637 -14.98 -24.41 -28.44
N LYS A 638 -15.74 -23.54 -27.74
CA LYS A 638 -15.17 -22.37 -27.08
C LYS A 638 -14.28 -22.86 -25.93
N ALA A 639 -12.97 -22.71 -26.08
CA ALA A 639 -12.04 -22.86 -24.96
C ALA A 639 -12.23 -21.65 -24.02
N GLN A 640 -13.03 -21.82 -22.96
CA GLN A 640 -13.06 -20.92 -21.82
C GLN A 640 -11.75 -21.09 -21.05
N LYS A 641 -10.77 -20.23 -21.32
CA LYS A 641 -9.56 -20.17 -20.52
C LYS A 641 -9.90 -19.41 -19.24
N LEU A 642 -10.02 -20.12 -18.13
CA LEU A 642 -10.17 -19.52 -16.80
C LEU A 642 -8.97 -18.62 -16.53
N LYS A 643 -9.14 -17.30 -16.67
CA LYS A 643 -8.08 -16.34 -16.39
C LYS A 643 -8.18 -16.00 -14.91
N GLN A 644 -7.25 -16.52 -14.11
CA GLN A 644 -7.10 -16.09 -12.73
C GLN A 644 -6.61 -14.64 -12.74
N THR A 645 -7.39 -13.74 -12.13
CA THR A 645 -7.03 -12.33 -11.99
C THR A 645 -6.96 -11.99 -10.51
N LEU A 646 -5.90 -11.29 -10.11
CA LEU A 646 -5.80 -10.75 -8.76
C LEU A 646 -6.73 -9.54 -8.62
N GLU A 647 -7.61 -9.58 -7.63
CA GLU A 647 -8.51 -8.49 -7.26
C GLU A 647 -8.24 -8.07 -5.79
N PRO A 648 -8.45 -6.80 -5.41
CA PRO A 648 -8.33 -6.37 -4.02
C PRO A 648 -9.33 -7.10 -3.13
N CYS A 649 -8.89 -7.53 -1.96
CA CYS A 649 -9.70 -8.25 -0.99
C CYS A 649 -9.30 -7.90 0.45
N ASP A 650 -10.21 -8.16 1.37
CA ASP A 650 -9.95 -8.07 2.81
C ASP A 650 -9.59 -9.47 3.32
N THR A 651 -8.46 -9.59 3.98
CA THR A 651 -8.02 -10.85 4.60
C THR A 651 -7.85 -10.68 6.10
N GLU A 652 -8.21 -11.70 6.85
CA GLU A 652 -7.86 -11.83 8.26
C GLU A 652 -6.88 -12.98 8.45
N TYR A 653 -5.91 -12.81 9.34
CA TYR A 653 -4.99 -13.89 9.67
C TYR A 653 -4.67 -13.91 11.16
N PRO A 654 -4.55 -15.10 11.76
CA PRO A 654 -4.16 -15.22 13.15
C PRO A 654 -2.63 -15.12 13.28
N ALA A 655 -2.18 -14.40 14.29
CA ALA A 655 -0.81 -14.40 14.75
C ALA A 655 -0.75 -14.76 16.23
N PHE A 656 0.40 -15.24 16.68
CA PHE A 656 0.58 -15.78 18.02
C PHE A 656 1.72 -15.07 18.74
N VAL A 657 1.50 -14.79 20.03
CA VAL A 657 2.46 -14.15 20.91
C VAL A 657 2.41 -14.84 22.27
N SER A 658 3.56 -15.15 22.85
CA SER A 658 3.65 -15.70 24.20
C SER A 658 3.41 -14.62 25.27
N GLU A 659 2.78 -15.02 26.36
CA GLU A 659 2.55 -14.14 27.51
C GLU A 659 3.80 -14.11 28.42
N ARG A 660 4.25 -12.91 28.80
CA ARG A 660 5.54 -12.74 29.50
C ARG A 660 5.51 -13.22 30.97
N THR A 661 4.32 -13.36 31.56
CA THR A 661 4.16 -13.72 32.97
C THR A 661 4.36 -15.21 33.23
N ILE A 662 4.13 -16.05 32.22
CA ILE A 662 4.12 -17.51 32.35
C ILE A 662 5.45 -18.05 31.81
N LYS A 663 6.36 -18.41 32.71
CA LYS A 663 7.71 -18.88 32.36
C LYS A 663 7.81 -20.38 32.14
N GLU A 664 6.95 -21.14 32.81
CA GLU A 664 6.96 -22.60 32.74
C GLU A 664 5.52 -23.12 32.82
N THR A 665 5.17 -24.01 31.90
CA THR A 665 3.90 -24.74 31.94
C THR A 665 4.09 -26.17 31.48
N SER A 666 3.41 -27.10 32.15
CA SER A 666 3.30 -28.48 31.73
C SER A 666 1.84 -28.87 31.62
N GLY A 667 1.55 -29.83 30.75
CA GLY A 667 0.18 -30.27 30.52
C GLY A 667 0.12 -31.64 29.89
N ASN A 668 -0.99 -32.32 30.16
CA ASN A 668 -1.35 -33.58 29.51
C ASN A 668 -2.58 -33.35 28.63
N ILE A 669 -2.53 -33.89 27.43
CA ILE A 669 -3.57 -33.81 26.41
C ILE A 669 -4.13 -35.22 26.25
N ALA A 670 -5.41 -35.41 26.56
CA ALA A 670 -6.09 -36.66 26.30
C ALA A 670 -6.48 -36.70 24.82
N CYS A 671 -5.83 -37.58 24.06
CA CYS A 671 -6.22 -37.97 22.70
C CYS A 671 -7.07 -39.24 22.79
N GLU A 672 -7.71 -39.66 21.69
CA GLU A 672 -8.74 -40.72 21.74
C GLU A 672 -8.22 -42.02 22.40
N ASP A 673 -6.99 -42.43 22.06
CA ASP A 673 -6.39 -43.69 22.52
C ASP A 673 -5.15 -43.52 23.43
N CYS A 674 -4.64 -42.29 23.60
CA CYS A 674 -3.40 -42.04 24.33
C CYS A 674 -3.36 -40.64 24.97
N SER A 675 -2.52 -40.46 26.00
CA SER A 675 -2.28 -39.15 26.62
C SER A 675 -0.93 -38.61 26.20
N LYS A 676 -0.90 -37.45 25.53
CA LYS A 676 0.31 -36.75 25.12
C LYS A 676 0.70 -35.72 26.17
N SER A 677 1.88 -35.84 26.76
CA SER A 677 2.40 -34.88 27.74
C SER A 677 3.36 -33.88 27.08
N PHE A 678 3.40 -32.65 27.61
CA PHE A 678 4.37 -31.65 27.17
C PHE A 678 4.81 -30.75 28.32
N VAL A 679 6.01 -30.18 28.17
CA VAL A 679 6.58 -29.16 29.05
C VAL A 679 7.14 -28.04 28.18
N ILE A 680 6.82 -26.80 28.52
CA ILE A 680 7.41 -25.61 27.91
C ILE A 680 8.07 -24.77 28.99
N GLN A 681 9.30 -24.34 28.73
CA GLN A 681 10.08 -23.49 29.64
C GLN A 681 10.76 -22.35 28.88
N GLN A 682 10.63 -21.13 29.38
CA GLN A 682 11.30 -19.96 28.83
C GLN A 682 12.79 -19.99 29.19
N ILE A 683 13.65 -19.77 28.19
CA ILE A 683 15.09 -19.63 28.41
C ILE A 683 15.37 -18.22 28.98
N PRO A 684 16.00 -18.11 30.17
CA PRO A 684 16.30 -16.83 30.80
C PRO A 684 17.06 -15.87 29.87
N SER A 685 16.75 -14.58 29.97
CA SER A 685 17.39 -13.51 29.18
C SER A 685 17.32 -13.72 27.66
N SER A 686 16.28 -14.40 27.17
CA SER A 686 16.04 -14.57 25.73
C SER A 686 14.55 -14.55 25.39
N ASN A 687 14.24 -14.45 24.09
CA ASN A 687 12.89 -14.63 23.55
C ASN A 687 12.53 -16.10 23.26
N LEU A 688 13.37 -17.06 23.67
CA LEU A 688 13.25 -18.47 23.31
C LEU A 688 12.53 -19.28 24.38
N PHE A 689 11.82 -20.32 23.93
CA PHE A 689 11.19 -21.33 24.76
C PHE A 689 11.64 -22.71 24.31
N MET A 690 12.05 -23.54 25.26
CA MET A 690 12.28 -24.96 25.04
C MET A 690 10.96 -25.71 25.27
N VAL A 691 10.55 -26.51 24.30
CA VAL A 691 9.34 -27.34 24.37
C VAL A 691 9.76 -28.80 24.24
N VAL A 692 9.37 -29.62 25.21
CA VAL A 692 9.56 -31.07 25.18
C VAL A 692 8.19 -31.71 25.09
N VAL A 693 8.02 -32.58 24.11
CA VAL A 693 6.74 -33.20 23.78
C VAL A 693 6.92 -34.71 23.71
N ASP A 694 6.01 -35.46 24.32
CA ASP A 694 5.99 -36.92 24.21
C ASP A 694 5.72 -37.37 22.76
N SER A 695 6.62 -38.18 22.19
CA SER A 695 6.53 -38.65 20.80
C SER A 695 5.66 -39.90 20.64
N SER A 696 5.31 -40.58 21.75
CA SER A 696 4.65 -41.90 21.73
C SER A 696 3.20 -41.88 21.22
N CYS A 697 2.58 -40.68 21.17
CA CYS A 697 1.17 -40.49 20.85
C CYS A 697 1.00 -39.45 19.72
N LEU A 698 0.41 -39.86 18.59
CA LEU A 698 0.09 -38.98 17.47
C LEU A 698 -1.38 -38.54 17.56
N CYS A 699 -1.61 -37.27 17.88
CA CYS A 699 -2.96 -36.71 18.08
C CYS A 699 -3.50 -36.08 16.78
N GLU A 700 -3.72 -36.89 15.75
CA GLU A 700 -4.15 -36.42 14.42
C GLU A 700 -5.60 -35.90 14.38
N SER A 701 -6.42 -36.19 15.39
CA SER A 701 -7.81 -35.72 15.46
C SER A 701 -7.94 -34.19 15.63
N VAL A 702 -6.87 -33.51 16.06
CA VAL A 702 -6.84 -32.06 16.20
C VAL A 702 -6.23 -31.44 14.93
N ALA A 703 -7.04 -30.64 14.22
CA ALA A 703 -6.57 -29.95 13.03
C ALA A 703 -5.37 -29.02 13.34
N PRO A 704 -4.38 -28.94 12.43
CA PRO A 704 -3.23 -28.04 12.60
C PRO A 704 -3.70 -26.59 12.65
N ILE A 705 -3.01 -25.79 13.45
CA ILE A 705 -3.29 -24.36 13.59
C ILE A 705 -2.41 -23.62 12.58
N THR A 706 -3.03 -23.10 11.53
CA THR A 706 -2.33 -22.37 10.47
C THR A 706 -2.38 -20.86 10.71
N MET A 707 -1.37 -20.15 10.17
CA MET A 707 -1.36 -18.68 10.09
C MET A 707 -1.72 -18.17 8.69
N ALA A 708 -2.34 -19.03 7.87
CA ALA A 708 -2.72 -18.67 6.51
C ALA A 708 -3.80 -17.57 6.52
N PRO A 709 -3.70 -16.59 5.60
CA PRO A 709 -4.73 -15.58 5.46
C PRO A 709 -6.05 -16.19 4.99
N ILE A 710 -7.11 -15.82 5.68
CA ILE A 710 -8.49 -16.21 5.41
C ILE A 710 -9.17 -15.01 4.77
N GLU A 711 -9.73 -15.21 3.59
CA GLU A 711 -10.53 -14.17 2.95
C GLU A 711 -11.77 -13.92 3.79
N ILE A 712 -11.96 -12.66 4.21
CA ILE A 712 -13.20 -12.26 4.86
C ILE A 712 -14.23 -12.26 3.76
N SER A 713 -15.02 -13.34 3.69
CA SER A 713 -16.02 -13.53 2.65
C SER A 713 -16.92 -12.30 2.54
N GLN A 714 -16.66 -11.45 1.54
CA GLN A 714 -17.48 -10.28 1.20
C GLN A 714 -18.84 -10.69 0.60
N HIS A 715 -19.28 -11.93 0.84
CA HIS A 715 -20.48 -12.54 0.25
C HIS A 715 -21.78 -12.08 0.91
N ASN A 716 -21.73 -11.42 2.06
CA ASN A 716 -22.89 -10.72 2.59
C ASN A 716 -22.98 -9.32 1.97
N GLU A 717 -23.62 -9.23 0.79
CA GLU A 717 -23.95 -7.95 0.14
C GLU A 717 -24.63 -6.97 1.13
N SER A 718 -25.43 -7.49 2.07
CA SER A 718 -26.05 -6.71 3.16
C SER A 718 -25.02 -5.96 4.01
N LEU A 719 -23.94 -6.63 4.42
CA LEU A 719 -22.90 -6.03 5.27
C LEU A 719 -22.13 -4.94 4.51
N LYS A 720 -21.88 -5.14 3.21
CA LYS A 720 -21.24 -4.14 2.34
C LYS A 720 -22.13 -2.90 2.18
N CYS A 721 -23.44 -3.09 1.99
CA CYS A 721 -24.42 -2.00 1.94
C CYS A 721 -24.55 -1.27 3.30
N GLU A 722 -24.52 -1.99 4.41
CA GLU A 722 -24.52 -1.39 5.76
C GLU A 722 -23.27 -0.56 6.00
N ARG A 723 -22.08 -1.04 5.61
CA ARG A 723 -20.85 -0.24 5.66
C ARG A 723 -20.93 1.02 4.80
N LEU A 724 -21.54 0.95 3.61
CA LEU A 724 -21.76 2.12 2.75
C LEU A 724 -22.78 3.11 3.36
N LYS A 725 -23.76 2.62 4.13
CA LYS A 725 -24.73 3.44 4.88
C LYS A 725 -24.10 4.09 6.12
N ALA A 726 -23.16 3.44 6.78
CA ALA A 726 -22.46 3.92 7.98
C ALA A 726 -21.42 5.02 7.68
N GLN A 727 -21.75 5.93 6.76
CA GLN A 727 -20.86 6.96 6.19
C GLN A 727 -19.86 7.53 7.21
N LYS A 728 -18.57 7.34 6.91
CA LYS A 728 -17.51 7.96 7.71
C LYS A 728 -17.52 9.48 7.56
N ILE A 729 -17.10 10.18 8.61
CA ILE A 729 -17.00 11.64 8.59
C ILE A 729 -16.01 12.07 7.50
N ARG A 730 -16.44 13.01 6.67
CA ARG A 730 -15.64 13.66 5.62
C ARG A 730 -15.87 15.16 5.68
N ARG A 731 -14.83 15.95 5.41
CA ARG A 731 -14.93 17.40 5.40
C ARG A 731 -15.00 17.89 3.95
N ARG A 732 -16.04 18.67 3.65
CA ARG A 732 -16.20 19.31 2.33
C ARG A 732 -15.09 20.34 2.06
N PRO A 733 -14.79 20.62 0.79
CA PRO A 733 -14.04 21.81 0.42
C PRO A 733 -14.69 23.08 0.98
N GLU A 734 -13.88 24.11 1.26
CA GLU A 734 -14.37 25.38 1.83
C GLU A 734 -15.10 26.23 0.79
N SER A 735 -14.67 26.20 -0.47
CA SER A 735 -15.33 26.86 -1.61
C SER A 735 -16.14 25.86 -2.46
N CYS A 736 -17.28 26.33 -2.97
CA CYS A 736 -18.10 25.59 -3.91
C CYS A 736 -18.76 26.57 -4.90
N HIS A 737 -18.67 26.26 -6.19
CA HIS A 737 -19.21 27.08 -7.29
C HIS A 737 -20.24 26.29 -8.09
N GLY A 738 -21.40 26.02 -7.48
CA GLY A 738 -22.46 25.25 -8.13
C GLY A 738 -23.25 26.05 -9.19
N PHE A 739 -23.50 27.34 -8.92
CA PHE A 739 -24.44 28.16 -9.68
C PHE A 739 -23.97 29.62 -9.75
N HIS A 740 -24.15 30.26 -10.91
CA HIS A 740 -23.96 31.69 -11.08
C HIS A 740 -25.15 32.32 -11.88
N PRO A 741 -25.67 33.49 -11.48
CA PRO A 741 -26.82 34.11 -12.15
C PRO A 741 -26.53 34.55 -13.59
N GLU A 742 -25.31 35.01 -13.88
CA GLU A 742 -24.89 35.46 -15.22
C GLU A 742 -24.53 34.33 -16.20
N GLU A 743 -24.66 33.07 -15.77
CA GLU A 743 -24.37 31.90 -16.61
C GLU A 743 -25.31 31.83 -17.82
N ASN A 744 -24.75 31.80 -19.03
CA ASN A 744 -25.52 31.68 -20.25
C ASN A 744 -26.07 30.26 -20.44
N ALA A 745 -27.39 30.11 -20.36
CA ALA A 745 -28.09 28.83 -20.53
C ALA A 745 -28.31 28.43 -22.01
N ARG A 746 -27.99 29.29 -22.98
CA ARG A 746 -28.35 29.08 -24.39
C ARG A 746 -27.40 28.15 -25.16
N GLU A 747 -26.21 27.89 -24.64
CA GLU A 747 -25.23 26.98 -25.26
C GLU A 747 -25.37 25.56 -24.68
N CYS A 748 -26.21 24.75 -25.34
CA CYS A 748 -26.57 23.38 -24.96
C CYS A 748 -26.44 22.43 -26.17
N GLY A 749 -25.21 21.96 -26.43
CA GLY A 749 -24.93 20.92 -27.42
C GLY A 749 -25.08 21.34 -28.89
N GLY A 750 -24.00 21.25 -29.65
CA GLY A 750 -24.03 21.37 -31.11
C GLY A 750 -22.63 21.34 -31.71
N ALA A 751 -22.43 20.56 -32.77
CA ALA A 751 -21.36 20.82 -33.71
C ALA A 751 -21.54 22.25 -34.26
N PRO A 752 -20.46 23.02 -34.49
CA PRO A 752 -20.59 24.31 -35.14
C PRO A 752 -21.25 24.07 -36.48
N SER A 753 -22.52 24.45 -36.61
CA SER A 753 -23.14 24.51 -37.92
C SER A 753 -22.32 25.52 -38.69
N LEU A 754 -21.53 25.06 -39.66
CA LEU A 754 -20.98 25.91 -40.70
C LEU A 754 -22.16 26.61 -41.36
N GLN A 755 -22.54 27.78 -40.85
CA GLN A 755 -23.44 28.68 -41.54
C GLN A 755 -22.68 29.08 -42.79
N ALA A 756 -23.01 28.45 -43.91
CA ALA A 756 -22.56 28.89 -45.21
C ALA A 756 -23.03 30.35 -45.34
N LYS A 757 -22.09 31.30 -45.23
CA LYS A 757 -22.39 32.71 -45.44
C LYS A 757 -23.02 32.83 -46.83
N MET A 758 -24.26 33.33 -46.90
CA MET A 758 -24.99 33.56 -48.15
C MET A 758 -24.15 34.30 -49.22
N VAL A 759 -23.18 35.10 -48.77
CA VAL A 759 -22.19 35.78 -49.62
C VAL A 759 -21.34 34.82 -50.47
N LEU A 760 -20.95 33.65 -49.95
CA LEU A 760 -20.16 32.66 -50.69
C LEU A 760 -21.02 31.85 -51.68
N ILE A 761 -22.32 31.69 -51.42
CA ILE A 761 -23.25 30.99 -52.31
C ILE A 761 -23.73 31.92 -53.46
N LEU A 762 -23.88 33.22 -53.20
CA LEU A 762 -24.30 34.21 -54.20
C LEU A 762 -23.16 34.73 -55.09
N SER A 763 -21.91 34.67 -54.62
CA SER A 763 -20.70 35.02 -55.38
C SER A 763 -20.62 34.37 -56.78
N PRO A 764 -20.77 33.04 -56.93
CA PRO A 764 -20.73 32.40 -58.26
C PRO A 764 -21.92 32.77 -59.15
N LEU A 765 -23.09 33.06 -58.55
CA LEU A 765 -24.30 33.50 -59.27
C LEU A 765 -24.16 34.93 -59.81
N LEU A 766 -23.47 35.81 -59.07
CA LEU A 766 -23.14 37.16 -59.53
C LEU A 766 -22.08 37.13 -60.64
N LEU A 767 -21.05 36.29 -60.51
CA LEU A 767 -20.01 36.10 -61.53
C LEU A 767 -20.56 35.56 -62.86
N LEU A 768 -21.57 34.68 -62.81
CA LEU A 768 -22.28 34.19 -64.00
C LEU A 768 -23.12 35.28 -64.69
N LEU A 769 -23.59 36.29 -63.97
CA LEU A 769 -24.31 37.43 -64.54
C LEU A 769 -23.39 38.47 -65.19
N PHE A 770 -22.12 38.55 -64.75
CA PHE A 770 -21.11 39.45 -65.35
C PHE A 770 -20.36 38.83 -66.55
N LEU A 771 -20.55 37.54 -66.82
CA LEU A 771 -19.95 36.82 -67.96
C LEU A 771 -20.90 36.68 -69.17
N ARG A 772 -22.01 37.43 -69.20
CA ARG A 772 -22.98 37.42 -70.29
C ARG A 772 -23.10 38.75 -71.00
#